data_AF-A0A7C4MM13-F1
#
_entry.id   AF-A0A7C4MM13-F1
#
_cell.length_a   1.000
_cell.length_b   1.000
_cell.length_c   1.000
_cell.angle_alpha   90.00
_cell.angle_beta   90.00
_cell.angle_gamma   90.00
#
_symmetry.space_group_name_H-M   'P 1'
#
loop_
_entity.id
_entity.type
_entity.pdbx_description
1 polymer ?
#
loop_
_entity_poly.entity_id
_entity_poly.type
_entity_poly.pdbx_seq_one_letter_code
_entity_poly.pdbx_strand_id
1 'polypeptide(L)'
;MPQDHPLDASSLSNMTLTESAPPKSRIWIDIALMGLIFGFILTYIEPAYLLTSTITAGGDTASHYFTAQYLRDVLLPKGRISGWCMGNLAGFPMLQFYFPLPFLAMALLGYLIPLQIAFKLVSVLGIFLLPLCVYWMFRLMRLSYPAPIAAASLSVLFLFNQGNSMWGGNIPSTMAGEFCYSIGFSLTFLWLGFLWRSMTEDRSLRPCIFLLAVIGLCHGYTLLSAGFFSLFFLLIPGRYDIHLKKLIQIHGSAVLLIAFWLFPLVAYLHYTTRFNFVWMFYNWRQAVQEILPVIFWPALLLSLAAVVCLLRRRGETSSAWWEHPLSWMGFIVVLSVLLYFGGDRIGVVDIRFFPFMQCVAVISGAMLFPMVSLGWRQRSALAVSIVILALVWADMRTTYIRYWSRFNYSGFEQKPLWPVFSRVNEFLKGTEADPRVVYEHSMIHDRAGTSRAFESLPLFSGRSTLEGVYMQASPNNPFIFYIQSELSLTPSTPLPDYGYSRFDPVRGAGHLRLFNVRDYVVAEDKTRERVRACPEFETVFEELPYSVFRLKDRVDRYAVPLAAKPVLLPRKHWKTIAYRWFRLTDASVHLVFSDDPGGLSSERFLRLPEVDVENLPVEPVASALPTKETVTEDAIDIEGAAIGQPLLIKISYHPGWRVEGADRIYLTTPAFMLVYPHASRVRLVYERPAAEKIGIVATGGFLLFLLLFQTAFGKWVRGMALRVYSRWLLALSFPVAALILIVIGYHAVRMPPSPMVTYQRMLDRYAEKRYDVAREGFWRILTEAPDSLVADQAAYHYGLCFFLENDWPNTIRAMRRLLQVYPDSVKVPEAYYHIGVSCQQMGRREDARHWYEDLLARFPDAPPWIRQYAQDRLKEIGNG
;
A
#
# COMPACT_ATOMS: atom_id res chain seq x y z
N MET A 1 -60.56 10.41 12.55
CA MET A 1 -60.90 10.89 11.19
C MET A 1 -60.26 12.25 11.04
N PRO A 2 -59.44 12.50 10.00
CA PRO A 2 -59.67 12.16 8.59
C PRO A 2 -58.95 10.88 8.15
N GLN A 3 -59.22 10.48 6.92
CA GLN A 3 -59.20 9.11 6.41
C GLN A 3 -57.81 8.56 6.07
N ASP A 4 -57.53 7.35 6.56
CA ASP A 4 -56.50 6.46 6.04
C ASP A 4 -56.91 6.00 4.63
N HIS A 5 -56.26 6.56 3.61
CA HIS A 5 -56.19 5.91 2.30
C HIS A 5 -54.98 4.96 2.31
N PRO A 6 -55.16 3.64 2.19
CA PRO A 6 -54.05 2.76 1.89
C PRO A 6 -53.56 3.11 0.47
N LEU A 7 -52.37 3.70 0.37
CA LEU A 7 -51.70 3.90 -0.91
C LEU A 7 -51.49 2.53 -1.56
N ASP A 8 -52.16 2.38 -2.69
CA ASP A 8 -52.29 1.19 -3.50
C ASP A 8 -50.91 0.63 -3.90
N ALA A 9 -50.71 -0.67 -3.66
CA ALA A 9 -49.49 -1.41 -4.01
C ALA A 9 -49.32 -1.62 -5.54
N SER A 10 -50.12 -0.92 -6.35
CA SER A 10 -50.23 -1.03 -7.81
C SER A 10 -49.28 -0.09 -8.58
N SER A 11 -48.55 0.82 -7.92
CA SER A 11 -47.59 1.69 -8.62
C SER A 11 -46.25 1.00 -8.96
N LEU A 12 -46.01 -0.20 -8.41
CA LEU A 12 -44.88 -1.07 -8.77
C LEU A 12 -45.19 -2.03 -9.93
N SER A 13 -46.43 -2.14 -10.40
CA SER A 13 -46.83 -3.12 -11.42
C SER A 13 -46.82 -2.60 -12.86
N ASN A 14 -46.69 -1.29 -13.09
CA ASN A 14 -46.81 -0.72 -14.45
C ASN A 14 -45.49 -0.62 -15.24
N MET A 15 -44.37 -1.11 -14.68
CA MET A 15 -43.13 -1.37 -15.43
C MET A 15 -42.78 -2.86 -15.53
N THR A 16 -43.62 -3.75 -15.00
CA THR A 16 -43.61 -5.17 -15.38
C THR A 16 -44.50 -5.32 -16.59
N LEU A 17 -43.93 -5.23 -17.80
CA LEU A 17 -44.55 -5.89 -18.95
C LEU A 17 -44.85 -7.32 -18.49
N THR A 18 -46.13 -7.68 -18.51
CA THR A 18 -46.63 -9.04 -18.26
C THR A 18 -46.02 -9.97 -19.29
N GLU A 19 -44.79 -10.41 -19.04
CA GLU A 19 -44.16 -11.50 -19.78
C GLU A 19 -44.80 -12.79 -19.29
N SER A 20 -45.35 -13.54 -20.24
CA SER A 20 -45.53 -14.98 -20.11
C SER A 20 -44.28 -15.60 -19.48
N ALA A 21 -44.49 -16.55 -18.57
CA ALA A 21 -43.41 -17.16 -17.79
C ALA A 21 -42.18 -17.42 -18.68
N PRO A 22 -41.00 -16.90 -18.30
CA PRO A 22 -39.80 -17.02 -19.12
C PRO A 22 -39.54 -18.50 -19.44
N PRO A 23 -39.28 -18.88 -20.70
CA PRO A 23 -39.03 -20.27 -21.04
C PRO A 23 -37.83 -20.79 -20.24
N LYS A 24 -37.91 -22.03 -19.71
CA LYS A 24 -36.80 -22.66 -18.95
C LYS A 24 -35.46 -22.63 -19.70
N SER A 25 -35.46 -22.44 -21.02
CA SER A 25 -34.28 -22.26 -21.86
C SER A 25 -33.47 -20.99 -21.58
N ARG A 26 -34.01 -19.94 -20.92
CA ARG A 26 -33.25 -18.69 -20.65
C ARG A 26 -31.97 -18.95 -19.86
N ILE A 27 -32.06 -19.78 -18.83
CA ILE A 27 -30.95 -20.03 -17.91
C ILE A 27 -29.81 -20.78 -18.62
N TRP A 28 -30.14 -21.67 -19.55
CA TRP A 28 -29.18 -22.42 -20.34
C TRP A 28 -28.42 -21.51 -21.32
N ILE A 29 -29.09 -20.49 -21.88
CA ILE A 29 -28.43 -19.47 -22.70
C ILE A 29 -27.45 -18.66 -21.85
N ASP A 30 -27.89 -18.18 -20.67
CA ASP A 30 -27.00 -17.44 -19.77
C ASP A 30 -25.79 -18.28 -19.34
N ILE A 31 -25.98 -19.56 -19.03
CA ILE A 31 -24.89 -20.50 -18.69
C ILE A 31 -23.92 -20.67 -19.87
N ALA A 32 -24.43 -20.89 -21.08
CA ALA A 32 -23.60 -21.05 -22.27
C ALA A 32 -22.80 -19.77 -22.58
N LEU A 33 -23.43 -18.60 -22.48
CA LEU A 33 -22.77 -17.31 -22.68
C LEU A 33 -21.76 -16.99 -21.58
N MET A 34 -22.04 -17.33 -20.32
CA MET A 34 -21.05 -17.23 -19.24
C MET A 34 -19.87 -18.18 -19.47
N GLY A 35 -20.13 -19.40 -19.95
CA GLY A 35 -19.10 -20.34 -20.37
C GLY A 35 -18.22 -19.79 -21.49
N LEU A 36 -18.80 -19.06 -22.46
CA LEU A 36 -18.04 -18.37 -23.51
C LEU A 36 -17.17 -17.23 -22.94
N ILE A 37 -17.69 -16.44 -22.00
CA ILE A 37 -16.89 -15.39 -21.31
C ILE A 37 -15.71 -16.02 -20.57
N PHE A 38 -15.94 -17.10 -19.82
CA PHE A 38 -14.86 -17.78 -19.09
C PHE A 38 -13.86 -18.46 -20.02
N GLY A 39 -14.34 -19.08 -21.10
CA GLY A 39 -13.50 -19.64 -22.15
C GLY A 39 -12.58 -18.58 -22.76
N PHE A 40 -13.11 -17.39 -23.05
CA PHE A 40 -12.32 -16.25 -23.53
C PHE A 40 -11.24 -15.83 -22.53
N ILE A 41 -11.59 -15.66 -21.24
CA ILE A 41 -10.61 -15.30 -20.19
C ILE A 41 -9.49 -16.36 -20.10
N LEU A 42 -9.83 -17.65 -20.21
CA LEU A 42 -8.86 -18.75 -20.16
C LEU A 42 -7.89 -18.76 -21.36
N THR A 43 -8.20 -18.08 -22.46
CA THR A 43 -7.23 -17.88 -23.57
C THR A 43 -6.13 -16.86 -23.24
N TYR A 44 -6.28 -16.11 -22.15
CA TYR A 44 -5.30 -15.14 -21.63
C TYR A 44 -4.69 -15.60 -20.31
N ILE A 45 -5.48 -16.27 -19.46
CA ILE A 45 -5.05 -16.91 -18.23
C ILE A 45 -4.97 -18.42 -18.48
N GLU A 46 -3.87 -18.83 -19.12
CA GLU A 46 -3.73 -20.19 -19.65
C GLU A 46 -3.60 -21.24 -18.53
N PRO A 47 -4.48 -22.26 -18.48
CA PRO A 47 -4.44 -23.32 -17.47
C PRO A 47 -3.11 -24.05 -17.38
N ALA A 48 -2.40 -24.17 -18.50
CA ALA A 48 -1.10 -24.83 -18.57
C ALA A 48 -0.06 -24.21 -17.64
N TYR A 49 -0.11 -22.89 -17.37
CA TYR A 49 0.80 -22.22 -16.42
C TYR A 49 0.20 -22.11 -15.02
N LEU A 50 -1.13 -22.09 -14.89
CA LEU A 50 -1.78 -22.07 -13.57
C LEU A 50 -1.56 -23.37 -12.80
N LEU A 51 -1.47 -24.50 -13.51
CA LEU A 51 -1.37 -25.83 -12.93
C LEU A 51 0.08 -26.34 -12.80
N THR A 52 1.08 -25.53 -13.16
CA THR A 52 2.49 -25.89 -12.93
C THR A 52 2.91 -25.59 -11.49
N SER A 53 3.76 -26.45 -10.93
CA SER A 53 4.33 -26.29 -9.59
C SER A 53 5.55 -25.36 -9.58
N THR A 54 5.44 -24.20 -10.23
CA THR A 54 6.45 -23.14 -10.26
C THR A 54 6.02 -21.95 -9.41
N ILE A 55 6.98 -21.29 -8.75
CA ILE A 55 6.71 -20.12 -7.90
C ILE A 55 6.40 -18.91 -8.78
N THR A 56 5.30 -18.22 -8.52
CA THR A 56 4.86 -17.07 -9.31
C THR A 56 5.92 -15.97 -9.39
N ALA A 57 6.08 -15.41 -10.58
CA ALA A 57 6.93 -14.27 -10.89
C ALA A 57 6.09 -12.99 -11.11
N GLY A 58 6.77 -11.88 -11.37
CA GLY A 58 6.18 -10.61 -11.83
C GLY A 58 5.70 -9.69 -10.71
N GLY A 59 6.09 -8.40 -10.82
CA GLY A 59 5.68 -7.33 -9.92
C GLY A 59 5.82 -7.70 -8.45
N ASP A 60 4.79 -7.35 -7.67
CA ASP A 60 4.67 -7.63 -6.23
C ASP A 60 4.19 -9.06 -5.96
N THR A 61 3.54 -9.69 -6.96
CA THR A 61 2.99 -11.07 -6.87
C THR A 61 4.04 -12.08 -6.42
N ALA A 62 5.29 -11.93 -6.88
CA ALA A 62 6.40 -12.77 -6.47
C ALA A 62 6.64 -12.74 -4.94
N SER A 63 6.73 -11.55 -4.35
CA SER A 63 6.97 -11.37 -2.91
C SER A 63 5.81 -11.88 -2.05
N HIS A 64 4.59 -11.93 -2.60
CA HIS A 64 3.42 -12.45 -1.89
C HIS A 64 3.45 -13.97 -1.68
N TYR A 65 4.17 -14.74 -2.49
CA TYR A 65 4.24 -16.20 -2.34
C TYR A 65 4.79 -16.61 -0.97
N PHE A 66 5.88 -15.96 -0.53
CA PHE A 66 6.47 -16.20 0.79
C PHE A 66 5.47 -15.97 1.92
N THR A 67 4.53 -15.02 1.77
CA THR A 67 3.49 -14.77 2.78
C THR A 67 2.53 -15.94 2.91
N ALA A 68 2.09 -16.52 1.78
CA ALA A 68 1.20 -17.67 1.79
C ALA A 68 1.90 -18.89 2.41
N GLN A 69 3.19 -19.09 2.08
CA GLN A 69 4.01 -20.15 2.67
C GLN A 69 4.19 -19.94 4.18
N TYR A 70 4.58 -18.73 4.60
CA TYR A 70 4.79 -18.38 6.00
C TYR A 70 3.52 -18.55 6.84
N LEU A 71 2.37 -18.14 6.30
CA LEU A 71 1.08 -18.36 6.93
C LEU A 71 0.81 -19.86 7.14
N ARG A 72 1.03 -20.68 6.10
CA ARG A 72 0.80 -22.14 6.14
C ARG A 72 1.76 -22.85 7.09
N ASP A 73 3.05 -22.54 7.02
CA ASP A 73 4.12 -23.35 7.61
C ASP A 73 4.53 -22.86 9.01
N VAL A 74 4.30 -21.58 9.33
CA VAL A 74 4.72 -20.96 10.60
C VAL A 74 3.54 -20.51 11.46
N LEU A 75 2.56 -19.81 10.88
CA LEU A 75 1.49 -19.18 11.67
C LEU A 75 0.32 -20.12 12.00
N LEU A 76 -0.25 -20.80 10.98
CA LEU A 76 -1.40 -21.69 11.17
C LEU A 76 -1.12 -22.85 12.13
N PRO A 77 0.06 -23.50 12.14
CA PRO A 77 0.38 -24.54 13.13
C PRO A 77 0.38 -24.01 14.57
N LYS A 78 0.66 -22.72 14.76
CA LYS A 78 0.57 -22.01 16.06
C LYS A 78 -0.85 -21.47 16.35
N GLY A 79 -1.84 -21.78 15.52
CA GLY A 79 -3.21 -21.28 15.62
C GLY A 79 -3.35 -19.78 15.37
N ARG A 80 -2.41 -19.19 14.60
CA ARG A 80 -2.34 -17.76 14.30
C ARG A 80 -2.61 -17.49 12.83
N ILE A 81 -3.16 -16.32 12.53
CA ILE A 81 -3.35 -15.80 11.16
C ILE A 81 -2.48 -14.57 10.88
N SER A 82 -1.92 -13.99 11.93
CA SER A 82 -0.96 -12.88 11.92
C SER A 82 0.09 -13.17 12.98
N GLY A 83 1.31 -12.70 12.79
CA GLY A 83 2.41 -12.92 13.73
C GLY A 83 3.67 -12.18 13.31
N TRP A 84 4.74 -12.32 14.09
CA TRP A 84 6.03 -11.74 13.71
C TRP A 84 6.66 -12.53 12.57
N CYS A 85 7.35 -11.85 11.67
CA CYS A 85 8.22 -12.44 10.66
C CYS A 85 9.55 -11.68 10.65
N MET A 86 10.66 -12.40 10.78
CA MET A 86 12.02 -11.82 10.77
C MET A 86 12.52 -11.49 9.36
N GLY A 87 12.00 -12.20 8.35
CA GLY A 87 12.57 -12.28 7.00
C GLY A 87 12.74 -10.96 6.24
N ASN A 88 11.92 -9.94 6.48
CA ASN A 88 12.02 -8.64 5.82
C ASN A 88 11.87 -7.50 6.84
N LEU A 89 12.13 -6.27 6.40
CA LEU A 89 11.76 -5.03 7.09
C LEU A 89 12.32 -4.90 8.52
N ALA A 90 13.47 -5.53 8.76
CA ALA A 90 14.09 -5.72 10.08
C ALA A 90 13.17 -6.38 11.12
N GLY A 91 12.20 -7.17 10.66
CA GLY A 91 11.12 -7.76 11.45
C GLY A 91 9.83 -6.93 11.37
N PHE A 92 8.68 -7.59 11.17
CA PHE A 92 7.37 -6.92 11.12
C PHE A 92 6.21 -7.87 11.49
N PRO A 93 5.04 -7.33 11.92
CA PRO A 93 3.86 -8.14 12.18
C PRO A 93 3.12 -8.51 10.88
N MET A 94 3.56 -9.62 10.27
CA MET A 94 2.98 -10.25 9.09
C MET A 94 1.45 -10.39 9.21
N LEU A 95 0.72 -9.96 8.18
CA LEU A 95 -0.75 -9.97 8.07
C LEU A 95 -1.54 -9.18 9.14
N GLN A 96 -0.87 -8.43 10.03
CA GLN A 96 -1.56 -7.49 10.94
C GLN A 96 -2.03 -6.23 10.19
N PHE A 97 -1.20 -5.74 9.27
CA PHE A 97 -1.47 -4.54 8.46
C PHE A 97 -1.76 -4.87 6.99
N TYR A 98 -2.12 -6.13 6.70
CA TYR A 98 -2.47 -6.61 5.36
C TYR A 98 -3.65 -7.60 5.44
N PHE A 99 -4.22 -7.97 4.29
CA PHE A 99 -5.52 -8.66 4.23
C PHE A 99 -5.36 -10.19 4.29
N PRO A 100 -5.92 -10.87 5.30
CA PRO A 100 -5.56 -12.26 5.57
C PRO A 100 -6.33 -13.28 4.72
N LEU A 101 -7.54 -12.99 4.26
CA LEU A 101 -8.42 -14.04 3.72
C LEU A 101 -7.91 -14.69 2.43
N PRO A 102 -7.41 -13.94 1.42
CA PRO A 102 -6.85 -14.57 0.22
C PRO A 102 -5.65 -15.48 0.54
N PHE A 103 -4.74 -15.06 1.41
CA PHE A 103 -3.61 -15.91 1.84
C PHE A 103 -4.07 -17.13 2.65
N LEU A 104 -5.09 -16.97 3.50
CA LEU A 104 -5.69 -18.08 4.22
C LEU A 104 -6.29 -19.10 3.26
N ALA A 105 -6.99 -18.65 2.22
CA ALA A 105 -7.51 -19.54 1.18
C ALA A 105 -6.37 -20.27 0.42
N MET A 106 -5.28 -19.57 0.10
CA MET A 106 -4.09 -20.17 -0.53
C MET A 106 -3.44 -21.22 0.38
N ALA A 107 -3.23 -20.90 1.66
CA ALA A 107 -2.61 -21.79 2.63
C ALA A 107 -3.47 -23.05 2.88
N LEU A 108 -4.79 -22.88 3.07
CA LEU A 108 -5.72 -23.98 3.29
C LEU A 108 -5.81 -24.91 2.07
N LEU A 109 -5.91 -24.33 0.87
CA LEU A 109 -5.88 -25.11 -0.38
C LEU A 109 -4.52 -25.78 -0.60
N GLY A 110 -3.44 -25.14 -0.13
CA GLY A 110 -2.07 -25.65 -0.13
C GLY A 110 -1.81 -26.89 0.73
N TYR A 111 -2.79 -27.33 1.54
CA TYR A 111 -2.77 -28.65 2.20
C TYR A 111 -3.35 -29.77 1.31
N LEU A 112 -4.11 -29.42 0.27
CA LEU A 112 -4.77 -30.36 -0.63
C LEU A 112 -4.03 -30.50 -1.97
N ILE A 113 -3.44 -29.41 -2.46
CA ILE A 113 -2.68 -29.35 -3.71
C ILE A 113 -1.37 -28.57 -3.46
N PRO A 114 -0.36 -28.65 -4.36
CA PRO A 114 0.85 -27.85 -4.24
C PRO A 114 0.55 -26.37 -4.03
N LEU A 115 1.24 -25.73 -3.07
CA LEU A 115 1.00 -24.32 -2.71
C LEU A 115 1.20 -23.37 -3.89
N GLN A 116 2.12 -23.69 -4.80
CA GLN A 116 2.34 -22.99 -6.07
C GLN A 116 1.05 -22.89 -6.89
N ILE A 117 0.34 -24.01 -7.04
CA ILE A 117 -0.92 -24.07 -7.78
C ILE A 117 -2.03 -23.37 -7.00
N ALA A 118 -2.14 -23.63 -5.69
CA ALA A 118 -3.12 -22.96 -4.83
C ALA A 118 -3.00 -21.43 -4.89
N PHE A 119 -1.77 -20.92 -4.82
CA PHE A 119 -1.46 -19.50 -4.91
C PHE A 119 -1.94 -18.92 -6.26
N LYS A 120 -1.58 -19.56 -7.37
CA LYS A 120 -2.00 -19.14 -8.72
C LYS A 120 -3.53 -19.11 -8.86
N LEU A 121 -4.21 -20.19 -8.47
CA LEU A 121 -5.67 -20.31 -8.58
C LEU A 121 -6.41 -19.24 -7.76
N VAL A 122 -5.97 -18.98 -6.53
CA VAL A 122 -6.59 -17.94 -5.70
C VAL A 122 -6.26 -16.55 -6.23
N SER A 123 -5.03 -16.32 -6.74
CA SER A 123 -4.64 -15.01 -7.28
C SER A 123 -5.52 -14.55 -8.46
N VAL A 124 -5.97 -15.48 -9.32
CA VAL A 124 -6.83 -15.16 -10.47
C VAL A 124 -8.31 -15.13 -10.12
N LEU A 125 -8.71 -15.52 -8.91
CA LEU A 125 -10.10 -15.70 -8.53
C LEU A 125 -10.94 -14.44 -8.75
N GLY A 126 -10.40 -13.25 -8.46
CA GLY A 126 -11.07 -11.97 -8.68
C GLY A 126 -11.48 -11.74 -10.15
N ILE A 127 -10.64 -12.17 -11.10
CA ILE A 127 -10.86 -12.04 -12.55
C ILE A 127 -12.11 -12.83 -12.97
N PHE A 128 -12.23 -14.07 -12.51
CA PHE A 128 -13.38 -14.93 -12.85
C PHE A 128 -14.63 -14.61 -12.02
N LEU A 129 -14.46 -14.10 -10.80
CA LEU A 129 -15.58 -13.67 -9.97
C LEU A 129 -16.27 -12.42 -10.50
N LEU A 130 -15.58 -11.49 -11.16
CA LEU A 130 -16.18 -10.20 -11.54
C LEU A 130 -17.40 -10.36 -12.46
N PRO A 131 -17.32 -11.07 -13.62
CA PRO A 131 -18.48 -11.22 -14.49
C PRO A 131 -19.65 -11.93 -13.81
N LEU A 132 -19.35 -12.91 -12.95
CA LEU A 132 -20.35 -13.65 -12.18
C LEU A 132 -21.03 -12.77 -11.13
N CYS A 133 -20.26 -11.97 -10.39
CA CYS A 133 -20.79 -11.07 -9.37
C CYS A 133 -21.62 -9.94 -9.99
N VAL A 134 -21.19 -9.40 -11.14
CA VAL A 134 -21.96 -8.41 -11.90
C VAL A 134 -23.26 -9.01 -12.45
N TYR A 135 -23.23 -10.23 -13.00
CA TYR A 135 -24.43 -10.95 -13.41
C TYR A 135 -25.44 -11.04 -12.25
N TRP A 136 -24.99 -11.51 -11.09
CA TRP A 136 -25.84 -11.64 -9.92
C TRP A 136 -26.31 -10.31 -9.34
N MET A 137 -25.48 -9.26 -9.39
CA MET A 137 -25.89 -7.91 -9.01
C MET A 137 -27.14 -7.47 -9.80
N PHE A 138 -27.09 -7.60 -11.12
CA PHE A 138 -28.20 -7.24 -12.01
C PHE A 138 -29.45 -8.12 -11.79
N ARG A 139 -29.26 -9.43 -11.53
CA ARG A 139 -30.36 -10.33 -11.14
C ARG A 139 -31.02 -9.92 -9.82
N LEU A 140 -30.22 -9.55 -8.82
CA LEU A 140 -30.69 -9.12 -7.50
C LEU A 140 -31.41 -7.77 -7.56
N MET A 141 -31.06 -6.92 -8.53
CA MET A 141 -31.78 -5.68 -8.87
C MET A 141 -33.07 -5.91 -9.68
N ARG A 142 -33.43 -7.17 -9.99
CA ARG A 142 -34.61 -7.56 -10.78
C ARG A 142 -34.62 -7.01 -12.22
N LEU A 143 -33.46 -6.79 -12.81
CA LEU A 143 -33.38 -6.38 -14.21
C LEU A 143 -33.72 -7.56 -15.13
N SER A 144 -34.57 -7.29 -16.12
CA SER A 144 -35.07 -8.32 -17.03
C SER A 144 -33.99 -8.77 -18.03
N TYR A 145 -34.16 -9.98 -18.55
CA TYR A 145 -33.28 -10.49 -19.62
C TYR A 145 -33.35 -9.56 -20.85
N PRO A 146 -32.22 -9.21 -21.48
CA PRO A 146 -30.87 -9.78 -21.34
C PRO A 146 -29.87 -8.99 -20.46
N ALA A 147 -30.33 -8.05 -19.63
CA ALA A 147 -29.41 -7.16 -18.90
C ALA A 147 -28.34 -7.85 -18.03
N PRO A 148 -28.65 -8.93 -17.27
CA PRO A 148 -27.63 -9.55 -16.42
C PRO A 148 -26.43 -10.12 -17.18
N ILE A 149 -26.68 -10.86 -18.27
CA ILE A 149 -25.60 -11.45 -19.07
C ILE A 149 -24.87 -10.40 -19.92
N ALA A 150 -25.59 -9.37 -20.38
CA ALA A 150 -24.97 -8.21 -21.03
C ALA A 150 -24.05 -7.44 -20.07
N ALA A 151 -24.45 -7.23 -18.81
CA ALA A 151 -23.60 -6.57 -17.82
C ALA A 151 -22.33 -7.40 -17.53
N ALA A 152 -22.47 -8.72 -17.43
CA ALA A 152 -21.35 -9.63 -17.26
C ALA A 152 -20.34 -9.52 -18.41
N SER A 153 -20.80 -9.48 -19.66
CA SER A 153 -19.88 -9.31 -20.80
C SER A 153 -19.28 -7.91 -20.87
N LEU A 154 -20.03 -6.85 -20.54
CA LEU A 154 -19.47 -5.49 -20.46
C LEU A 154 -18.37 -5.38 -19.38
N SER A 155 -18.48 -6.12 -18.27
CA SER A 155 -17.43 -6.15 -17.25
C SER A 155 -16.09 -6.71 -17.76
N VAL A 156 -16.10 -7.51 -18.84
CA VAL A 156 -14.88 -7.98 -19.51
C VAL A 156 -14.08 -6.82 -20.10
N LEU A 157 -14.75 -5.77 -20.60
CA LEU A 157 -14.07 -4.58 -21.10
C LEU A 157 -13.26 -3.89 -19.99
N PHE A 158 -13.80 -3.88 -18.76
CA PHE A 158 -13.08 -3.42 -17.57
C PHE A 158 -11.90 -4.34 -17.20
N LEU A 159 -12.10 -5.66 -17.19
CA LEU A 159 -11.02 -6.61 -16.88
C LEU A 159 -9.82 -6.47 -17.82
N PHE A 160 -10.09 -6.27 -19.11
CA PHE A 160 -9.06 -6.14 -20.15
C PHE A 160 -8.55 -4.71 -20.34
N ASN A 161 -8.91 -3.79 -19.44
CA ASN A 161 -8.36 -2.45 -19.44
C ASN A 161 -6.85 -2.48 -19.15
N GLN A 162 -6.05 -2.03 -20.12
CA GLN A 162 -4.59 -1.93 -20.05
C GLN A 162 -4.06 -0.51 -19.79
N GLY A 163 -4.96 0.47 -19.61
CA GLY A 163 -4.58 1.86 -19.36
C GLY A 163 -3.92 2.09 -18.00
N ASN A 164 -4.01 1.13 -17.08
CA ASN A 164 -3.33 1.15 -15.79
C ASN A 164 -3.05 -0.27 -15.28
N SER A 165 -2.00 -0.42 -14.48
CA SER A 165 -1.56 -1.68 -13.87
C SER A 165 -1.46 -1.62 -12.34
N MET A 166 -1.91 -0.53 -11.71
CA MET A 166 -1.76 -0.30 -10.26
C MET A 166 -3.01 0.34 -9.62
N TRP A 167 -4.14 0.43 -10.34
CA TRP A 167 -5.36 1.05 -9.79
C TRP A 167 -6.25 0.01 -9.11
N GLY A 168 -6.32 -1.20 -9.67
CA GLY A 168 -7.01 -2.36 -9.10
C GLY A 168 -8.16 -2.89 -9.94
N GLY A 169 -8.51 -4.17 -9.71
CA GLY A 169 -9.70 -4.83 -10.26
C GLY A 169 -9.58 -5.37 -11.69
N ASN A 170 -8.72 -4.78 -12.53
CA ASN A 170 -8.43 -5.28 -13.88
C ASN A 170 -7.35 -6.39 -13.86
N ILE A 171 -7.14 -7.06 -14.99
CA ILE A 171 -6.15 -8.14 -15.12
C ILE A 171 -4.72 -7.60 -14.88
N PRO A 172 -4.27 -6.50 -15.53
CA PRO A 172 -2.94 -5.92 -15.26
C PRO A 172 -2.66 -5.68 -13.77
N SER A 173 -3.58 -5.07 -13.03
CA SER A 173 -3.40 -4.82 -11.60
C SER A 173 -3.41 -6.11 -10.78
N THR A 174 -4.23 -7.09 -11.16
CA THR A 174 -4.20 -8.42 -10.53
C THR A 174 -2.84 -9.10 -10.71
N MET A 175 -2.25 -9.01 -11.91
CA MET A 175 -0.91 -9.53 -12.21
C MET A 175 0.19 -8.75 -11.47
N ALA A 176 0.01 -7.45 -11.25
CA ALA A 176 0.96 -6.63 -10.51
C ALA A 176 1.09 -7.03 -9.03
N GLY A 177 0.08 -7.72 -8.45
CA GLY A 177 0.04 -8.13 -7.05
C GLY A 177 -1.28 -7.83 -6.34
N GLU A 178 -2.21 -7.15 -7.00
CA GLU A 178 -3.43 -6.64 -6.37
C GLU A 178 -4.58 -7.66 -6.37
N PHE A 179 -4.27 -8.95 -6.30
CA PHE A 179 -5.28 -10.01 -6.30
C PHE A 179 -6.21 -9.94 -5.10
N CYS A 180 -5.71 -9.51 -3.93
CA CYS A 180 -6.55 -9.27 -2.75
C CYS A 180 -7.64 -8.21 -3.04
N TYR A 181 -7.25 -7.13 -3.71
CA TYR A 181 -8.15 -6.06 -4.13
C TYR A 181 -9.13 -6.59 -5.17
N SER A 182 -8.64 -7.32 -6.17
CA SER A 182 -9.45 -7.92 -7.24
C SER A 182 -10.58 -8.80 -6.71
N ILE A 183 -10.29 -9.67 -5.72
CA ILE A 183 -11.32 -10.51 -5.09
C ILE A 183 -12.33 -9.65 -4.32
N GLY A 184 -11.88 -8.74 -3.46
CA GLY A 184 -12.76 -7.85 -2.68
C GLY A 184 -13.61 -6.94 -3.58
N PHE A 185 -13.05 -6.47 -4.68
CA PHE A 185 -13.70 -5.64 -5.70
C PHE A 185 -14.85 -6.40 -6.36
N SER A 186 -14.59 -7.62 -6.85
CA SER A 186 -15.61 -8.48 -7.46
C SER A 186 -16.76 -8.79 -6.48
N LEU A 187 -16.43 -9.17 -5.24
CA LEU A 187 -17.43 -9.46 -4.21
C LEU A 187 -18.25 -8.22 -3.82
N THR A 188 -17.69 -7.02 -3.95
CA THR A 188 -18.42 -5.77 -3.70
C THR A 188 -19.61 -5.63 -4.65
N PHE A 189 -19.51 -6.01 -5.93
CA PHE A 189 -20.66 -5.97 -6.86
C PHE A 189 -21.78 -6.92 -6.44
N LEU A 190 -21.44 -8.13 -6.00
CA LEU A 190 -22.43 -9.07 -5.45
C LEU A 190 -23.09 -8.47 -4.20
N TRP A 191 -22.30 -7.84 -3.32
CA TRP A 191 -22.80 -7.17 -2.13
C TRP A 191 -23.72 -5.99 -2.45
N LEU A 192 -23.39 -5.19 -3.46
CA LEU A 192 -24.24 -4.10 -3.93
C LEU A 192 -25.62 -4.65 -4.37
N GLY A 193 -25.65 -5.79 -5.08
CA GLY A 193 -26.91 -6.44 -5.44
C GLY A 193 -27.76 -6.84 -4.22
N PHE A 194 -27.13 -7.48 -3.22
CA PHE A 194 -27.81 -7.85 -1.98
C PHE A 194 -28.26 -6.65 -1.15
N LEU A 195 -27.43 -5.60 -1.09
CA LEU A 195 -27.75 -4.37 -0.38
C LEU A 195 -28.96 -3.70 -1.02
N TRP A 196 -28.95 -3.49 -2.33
CA TRP A 196 -30.10 -2.93 -3.07
C TRP A 196 -31.39 -3.67 -2.71
N ARG A 197 -31.35 -5.01 -2.81
CA ARG A 197 -32.50 -5.86 -2.51
C ARG A 197 -32.94 -5.76 -1.04
N SER A 198 -32.00 -5.71 -0.10
CA SER A 198 -32.32 -5.63 1.34
C SER A 198 -32.82 -4.27 1.79
N MET A 199 -32.50 -3.22 1.04
CA MET A 199 -32.94 -1.84 1.31
C MET A 199 -34.29 -1.55 0.63
N THR A 200 -34.51 -2.07 -0.58
CA THR A 200 -35.75 -1.87 -1.33
C THR A 200 -36.85 -2.87 -0.98
N GLU A 201 -36.49 -4.10 -0.58
CA GLU A 201 -37.41 -5.14 -0.14
C GLU A 201 -37.25 -5.43 1.36
N ASP A 202 -38.31 -5.90 2.02
CA ASP A 202 -38.21 -6.41 3.41
C ASP A 202 -37.59 -7.82 3.44
N ARG A 203 -36.26 -7.87 3.27
CA ARG A 203 -35.47 -9.11 3.19
C ARG A 203 -34.40 -9.19 4.27
N SER A 204 -33.87 -10.40 4.44
CA SER A 204 -32.82 -10.71 5.41
C SER A 204 -31.53 -9.93 5.13
N LEU A 205 -30.97 -9.29 6.16
CA LEU A 205 -29.69 -8.58 6.11
C LEU A 205 -28.46 -9.50 6.18
N ARG A 206 -28.65 -10.81 6.45
CA ARG A 206 -27.54 -11.76 6.70
C ARG A 206 -26.54 -11.85 5.54
N PRO A 207 -26.95 -11.93 4.26
CA PRO A 207 -26.01 -11.95 3.15
C PRO A 207 -25.16 -10.68 3.08
N CYS A 208 -25.76 -9.51 3.37
CA CYS A 208 -25.04 -8.24 3.41
C CYS A 208 -23.99 -8.21 4.52
N ILE A 209 -24.33 -8.70 5.72
CA ILE A 209 -23.42 -8.76 6.86
C ILE A 209 -22.23 -9.69 6.57
N PHE A 210 -22.52 -10.91 6.13
CA PHE A 210 -21.48 -11.91 5.86
C PHE A 210 -20.56 -11.47 4.73
N LEU A 211 -21.12 -11.03 3.61
CA LEU A 211 -20.33 -10.68 2.44
C LEU A 211 -19.50 -9.41 2.68
N LEU A 212 -20.00 -8.45 3.46
CA LEU A 212 -19.21 -7.28 3.88
C LEU A 212 -18.01 -7.67 4.76
N ALA A 213 -18.20 -8.62 5.69
CA ALA A 213 -17.10 -9.17 6.48
C ALA A 213 -16.04 -9.85 5.60
N VAL A 214 -16.47 -10.66 4.62
CA VAL A 214 -15.58 -11.28 3.62
C VAL A 214 -14.83 -10.23 2.81
N ILE A 215 -15.52 -9.19 2.30
CA ILE A 215 -14.90 -8.07 1.59
C ILE A 215 -13.83 -7.39 2.47
N GLY A 216 -14.14 -7.14 3.75
CA GLY A 216 -13.20 -6.57 4.71
C GLY A 216 -11.93 -7.39 4.90
N LEU A 217 -12.05 -8.71 4.97
CA LEU A 217 -10.89 -9.60 5.08
C LEU A 217 -10.14 -9.80 3.75
N CYS A 218 -10.75 -9.46 2.62
CA CYS A 218 -10.10 -9.43 1.30
C CYS A 218 -9.33 -8.13 1.06
N HIS A 219 -9.94 -6.95 1.31
CA HIS A 219 -9.27 -5.67 1.11
C HIS A 219 -9.97 -4.48 1.79
N GLY A 220 -9.17 -3.66 2.49
CA GLY A 220 -9.62 -2.46 3.22
C GLY A 220 -10.27 -1.39 2.33
N TYR A 221 -9.68 -1.03 1.20
CA TYR A 221 -10.30 -0.09 0.24
C TYR A 221 -11.66 -0.56 -0.27
N THR A 222 -11.84 -1.86 -0.53
CA THR A 222 -13.13 -2.38 -1.02
C THR A 222 -14.20 -2.34 0.07
N LEU A 223 -13.82 -2.57 1.34
CA LEU A 223 -14.68 -2.35 2.50
C LEU A 223 -15.06 -0.88 2.68
N LEU A 224 -14.09 0.03 2.54
CA LEU A 224 -14.30 1.47 2.64
C LEU A 224 -15.27 1.95 1.55
N SER A 225 -15.06 1.53 0.30
CA SER A 225 -15.95 1.81 -0.83
C SER A 225 -17.36 1.28 -0.56
N ALA A 226 -17.51 0.04 -0.07
CA ALA A 226 -18.81 -0.53 0.29
C ALA A 226 -19.53 0.33 1.37
N GLY A 227 -18.78 0.82 2.36
CA GLY A 227 -19.26 1.80 3.35
C GLY A 227 -19.82 3.06 2.70
N PHE A 228 -19.02 3.75 1.90
CA PHE A 228 -19.40 4.99 1.23
C PHE A 228 -20.57 4.82 0.25
N PHE A 229 -20.58 3.75 -0.56
CA PHE A 229 -21.65 3.50 -1.54
C PHE A 229 -23.01 3.19 -0.88
N SER A 230 -23.00 2.70 0.36
CA SER A 230 -24.23 2.47 1.12
C SER A 230 -24.91 3.75 1.61
N LEU A 231 -24.20 4.89 1.65
CA LEU A 231 -24.74 6.18 2.07
C LEU A 231 -25.86 6.69 1.16
N PHE A 232 -25.91 6.22 -0.10
CA PHE A 232 -27.01 6.51 -1.02
C PHE A 232 -28.39 6.29 -0.39
N PHE A 233 -28.57 5.21 0.37
CA PHE A 233 -29.86 4.87 0.94
C PHE A 233 -30.33 5.86 2.01
N LEU A 234 -29.42 6.62 2.62
CA LEU A 234 -29.78 7.70 3.55
C LEU A 234 -30.34 8.93 2.81
N LEU A 235 -30.10 9.06 1.52
CA LEU A 235 -30.58 10.16 0.68
C LEU A 235 -32.01 9.92 0.15
N ILE A 236 -32.56 8.71 0.32
CA ILE A 236 -33.89 8.36 -0.16
C ILE A 236 -34.95 9.07 0.71
N PRO A 237 -35.79 9.95 0.14
CA PRO A 237 -36.77 10.71 0.90
C PRO A 237 -37.73 9.80 1.69
N GLY A 238 -38.00 10.16 2.95
CA GLY A 238 -38.97 9.48 3.82
C GLY A 238 -38.55 8.10 4.36
N ARG A 239 -37.31 7.62 4.11
CA ARG A 239 -36.84 6.30 4.58
C ARG A 239 -35.57 6.34 5.47
N TYR A 240 -35.13 7.53 5.88
CA TYR A 240 -33.88 7.73 6.61
C TYR A 240 -33.72 6.80 7.82
N ASP A 241 -34.66 6.80 8.76
CA ASP A 241 -34.55 6.05 10.03
C ASP A 241 -34.44 4.54 9.82
N ILE A 242 -35.24 4.01 8.89
CA ILE A 242 -35.28 2.59 8.55
C ILE A 242 -33.96 2.17 7.92
N HIS A 243 -33.47 2.96 6.96
CA HIS A 243 -32.23 2.68 6.26
C HIS A 243 -31.01 2.82 7.19
N LEU A 244 -30.96 3.86 8.01
CA LEU A 244 -29.92 4.06 9.01
C LEU A 244 -29.83 2.87 9.97
N LYS A 245 -30.97 2.40 10.49
CA LYS A 245 -31.01 1.22 11.36
C LYS A 245 -30.48 -0.03 10.65
N LYS A 246 -30.89 -0.29 9.40
CA LYS A 246 -30.39 -1.42 8.61
C LYS A 246 -28.88 -1.32 8.37
N LEU A 247 -28.38 -0.15 8.00
CA LEU A 247 -26.95 0.07 7.76
C LEU A 247 -26.10 -0.12 9.03
N ILE A 248 -26.54 0.40 10.18
CA ILE A 248 -25.87 0.16 11.48
C ILE A 248 -25.80 -1.33 11.78
N GLN A 249 -26.89 -2.07 11.54
CA GLN A 249 -26.90 -3.52 11.74
C GLN A 249 -25.95 -4.24 10.78
N ILE A 250 -25.89 -3.84 9.51
CA ILE A 250 -25.00 -4.43 8.52
C ILE A 250 -23.53 -4.18 8.89
N HIS A 251 -23.14 -2.91 9.00
CA HIS A 251 -21.76 -2.50 9.23
C HIS A 251 -21.27 -2.89 10.63
N GLY A 252 -22.07 -2.66 11.66
CA GLY A 252 -21.72 -3.03 13.04
C GLY A 252 -21.53 -4.54 13.22
N SER A 253 -22.39 -5.36 12.61
CA SER A 253 -22.23 -6.82 12.66
C SER A 253 -21.01 -7.29 11.86
N ALA A 254 -20.75 -6.69 10.70
CA ALA A 254 -19.58 -7.03 9.89
C ALA A 254 -18.27 -6.70 10.64
N VAL A 255 -18.20 -5.53 11.29
CA VAL A 255 -17.07 -5.13 12.16
C VAL A 255 -16.84 -6.15 13.27
N LEU A 256 -17.88 -6.61 13.95
CA LEU A 256 -17.75 -7.61 15.02
C LEU A 256 -17.26 -8.97 14.48
N LEU A 257 -17.72 -9.38 13.29
CA LEU A 257 -17.26 -10.63 12.65
C LEU A 257 -15.77 -10.62 12.28
N ILE A 258 -15.21 -9.45 12.01
CA ILE A 258 -13.80 -9.30 11.62
C ILE A 258 -12.95 -8.62 12.69
N ALA A 259 -13.49 -8.43 13.91
CA ALA A 259 -12.83 -7.69 14.98
C ALA A 259 -11.47 -8.28 15.37
N PHE A 260 -11.30 -9.61 15.28
CA PHE A 260 -10.03 -10.30 15.50
C PHE A 260 -8.87 -9.76 14.66
N TRP A 261 -9.14 -9.19 13.48
CA TRP A 261 -8.16 -8.60 12.58
C TRP A 261 -8.27 -7.07 12.54
N LEU A 262 -9.49 -6.52 12.49
CA LEU A 262 -9.70 -5.08 12.35
C LEU A 262 -9.24 -4.29 13.58
N PHE A 263 -9.44 -4.81 14.80
CA PHE A 263 -9.04 -4.12 16.02
C PHE A 263 -7.53 -3.97 16.16
N PRO A 264 -6.70 -5.04 16.02
CA PRO A 264 -5.26 -4.87 16.04
C PRO A 264 -4.75 -4.00 14.89
N LEU A 265 -5.33 -4.11 13.68
CA LEU A 265 -4.97 -3.23 12.57
C LEU A 265 -5.10 -1.76 12.97
N VAL A 266 -6.28 -1.36 13.47
CA VAL A 266 -6.58 0.04 13.85
C VAL A 266 -5.76 0.49 15.06
N ALA A 267 -5.67 -0.33 16.11
CA ALA A 267 -5.02 0.02 17.36
C ALA A 267 -3.50 0.25 17.23
N TYR A 268 -2.87 -0.32 16.20
CA TYR A 268 -1.43 -0.23 15.98
C TYR A 268 -1.05 0.55 14.72
N LEU A 269 -1.99 1.28 14.08
CA LEU A 269 -1.70 2.08 12.87
C LEU A 269 -0.55 3.06 13.06
N HIS A 270 -0.33 3.60 14.26
CA HIS A 270 0.76 4.56 14.51
C HIS A 270 2.17 3.93 14.40
N TYR A 271 2.28 2.60 14.41
CA TYR A 271 3.54 1.88 14.15
C TYR A 271 3.76 1.54 12.67
N THR A 272 2.84 1.92 11.79
CA THR A 272 3.00 1.74 10.34
C THR A 272 3.77 2.88 9.71
N THR A 273 4.28 2.66 8.50
CA THR A 273 4.81 3.74 7.65
C THR A 273 3.70 4.22 6.71
N ARG A 274 3.45 5.54 6.69
CA ARG A 274 2.43 6.14 5.82
C ARG A 274 2.87 5.97 4.35
N PHE A 275 1.91 5.62 3.50
CA PHE A 275 2.09 5.53 2.05
C PHE A 275 1.01 6.38 1.38
N ASN A 276 1.32 7.66 1.19
CA ASN A 276 0.42 8.71 0.67
C ASN A 276 0.78 9.06 -0.79
N PHE A 277 0.84 8.03 -1.63
CA PHE A 277 1.04 8.24 -3.06
C PHE A 277 -0.17 8.97 -3.64
N VAL A 278 0.07 10.11 -4.28
CA VAL A 278 -0.95 10.89 -5.00
C VAL A 278 -0.78 10.63 -6.48
N TRP A 279 -1.81 10.09 -7.12
CA TRP A 279 -1.75 9.90 -8.57
C TRP A 279 -1.96 11.24 -9.28
N MET A 280 -0.96 11.69 -10.02
CA MET A 280 -1.03 12.95 -10.75
C MET A 280 -1.16 12.70 -12.25
N PHE A 281 -2.12 13.37 -12.89
CA PHE A 281 -2.20 13.44 -14.34
C PHE A 281 -1.48 14.70 -14.81
N TYR A 282 -0.47 14.55 -15.67
CA TYR A 282 0.36 15.67 -16.12
C TYR A 282 -0.29 16.46 -17.26
N ASN A 283 -1.24 15.85 -17.98
CA ASN A 283 -2.00 16.54 -19.02
C ASN A 283 -3.38 15.90 -19.25
N TRP A 284 -4.28 16.66 -19.89
CA TRP A 284 -5.65 16.23 -20.18
C TRP A 284 -5.71 14.97 -21.05
N ARG A 285 -4.81 14.84 -22.02
CA ARG A 285 -4.77 13.68 -22.93
C ARG A 285 -4.48 12.39 -22.17
N GLN A 286 -3.48 12.41 -21.30
CA GLN A 286 -3.14 11.29 -20.41
C GLN A 286 -4.33 10.94 -19.51
N ALA A 287 -4.94 11.93 -18.86
CA ALA A 287 -6.10 11.72 -17.99
C ALA A 287 -7.24 10.99 -18.71
N VAL A 288 -7.60 11.44 -19.92
CA VAL A 288 -8.67 10.80 -20.71
C VAL A 288 -8.26 9.38 -21.13
N GLN A 289 -7.00 9.18 -21.55
CA GLN A 289 -6.52 7.86 -21.99
C GLN A 289 -6.50 6.82 -20.87
N GLU A 290 -6.14 7.20 -19.65
CA GLU A 290 -6.08 6.28 -18.51
C GLU A 290 -7.44 6.09 -17.82
N ILE A 291 -8.26 7.15 -17.71
CA ILE A 291 -9.57 7.10 -17.04
C ILE A 291 -10.64 6.50 -17.95
N LEU A 292 -10.69 6.91 -19.23
CA LEU A 292 -11.70 6.48 -20.21
C LEU A 292 -11.03 5.92 -21.49
N PRO A 293 -10.22 4.85 -21.38
CA PRO A 293 -9.56 4.22 -22.51
C PRO A 293 -10.57 3.77 -23.58
N VAL A 294 -10.11 3.69 -24.83
CA VAL A 294 -10.93 3.34 -26.01
C VAL A 294 -11.70 2.03 -25.82
N ILE A 295 -11.17 1.08 -25.05
CA ILE A 295 -11.85 -0.19 -24.73
C ILE A 295 -13.23 0.03 -24.07
N PHE A 296 -13.44 1.13 -23.35
CA PHE A 296 -14.72 1.44 -22.68
C PHE A 296 -15.74 2.13 -23.57
N TRP A 297 -15.35 2.74 -24.69
CA TRP A 297 -16.21 3.66 -25.44
C TRP A 297 -17.56 3.05 -25.86
N PRO A 298 -17.64 1.82 -26.40
CA PRO A 298 -18.94 1.23 -26.76
C PRO A 298 -19.88 1.09 -25.55
N ALA A 299 -19.35 0.69 -24.39
CA ALA A 299 -20.13 0.54 -23.17
C ALA A 299 -20.58 1.88 -22.59
N LEU A 300 -19.70 2.89 -22.62
CA LEU A 300 -20.03 4.24 -22.14
C LEU A 300 -21.14 4.88 -23.00
N LEU A 301 -21.13 4.66 -24.32
CA LEU A 301 -22.22 5.09 -25.21
C LEU A 301 -23.55 4.42 -24.86
N LEU A 302 -23.53 3.11 -24.54
CA LEU A 302 -24.73 2.41 -24.05
C LEU A 302 -25.22 2.97 -22.71
N SER A 303 -24.30 3.28 -21.78
CA SER A 303 -24.63 3.89 -20.49
C SER A 303 -25.26 5.27 -20.66
N LEU A 304 -24.70 6.11 -21.54
CA LEU A 304 -25.28 7.40 -21.87
C LEU A 304 -26.68 7.25 -22.47
N ALA A 305 -26.87 6.30 -23.39
CA ALA A 305 -28.18 6.00 -23.97
C ALA A 305 -29.20 5.51 -22.91
N ALA A 306 -28.78 4.70 -21.94
CA ALA A 306 -29.63 4.25 -20.83
C ALA A 306 -30.11 5.44 -19.97
N VAL A 307 -29.20 6.36 -19.63
CA VAL A 307 -29.53 7.58 -18.88
C VAL A 307 -30.50 8.46 -19.66
N VAL A 308 -30.22 8.74 -20.94
CA VAL A 308 -31.11 9.54 -21.80
C VAL A 308 -32.49 8.90 -21.95
N CYS A 309 -32.56 7.57 -22.12
CA CYS A 309 -33.82 6.84 -22.23
C CYS A 309 -34.64 6.95 -20.93
N LEU A 310 -34.00 6.79 -19.76
CA LEU A 310 -34.66 6.91 -18.47
C LEU A 310 -35.20 8.33 -18.23
N LEU A 311 -34.40 9.36 -18.57
CA LEU A 311 -34.81 10.76 -18.44
C LEU A 311 -35.99 11.11 -19.36
N ARG A 312 -36.03 10.59 -20.60
CA ARG A 312 -37.12 10.82 -21.56
C ARG A 312 -38.42 10.11 -21.20
N ARG A 313 -38.36 8.99 -20.46
CA ARG A 313 -39.55 8.22 -20.04
C ARG A 313 -40.26 8.81 -18.83
N ARG A 314 -39.77 9.91 -18.26
CA ARG A 314 -40.37 10.53 -17.08
C ARG A 314 -41.59 11.37 -17.42
N GLY A 315 -42.69 11.04 -16.73
CA GLY A 315 -43.68 12.02 -16.28
C GLY A 315 -43.25 12.70 -14.97
N GLU A 316 -43.98 13.73 -14.55
CA GLU A 316 -43.63 14.77 -13.56
C GLU A 316 -43.30 14.35 -12.10
N THR A 317 -43.16 13.06 -11.76
CA THR A 317 -42.89 12.65 -10.36
C THR A 317 -41.39 12.42 -10.08
N SER A 318 -40.83 13.27 -9.22
CA SER A 318 -39.40 13.27 -8.82
C SER A 318 -38.98 12.05 -7.97
N SER A 319 -39.93 11.36 -7.33
CA SER A 319 -39.70 10.19 -6.45
C SER A 319 -39.18 8.96 -7.20
N ALA A 320 -39.58 8.75 -8.46
CA ALA A 320 -39.18 7.59 -9.26
C ALA A 320 -37.68 7.52 -9.58
N TRP A 321 -36.91 8.60 -9.37
CA TRP A 321 -35.45 8.58 -9.52
C TRP A 321 -34.75 7.72 -8.48
N TRP A 322 -35.08 7.96 -7.23
CA TRP A 322 -34.43 7.36 -6.07
C TRP A 322 -34.71 5.85 -6.00
N GLU A 323 -35.75 5.41 -6.69
CA GLU A 323 -36.18 4.00 -6.74
C GLU A 323 -35.57 3.23 -7.92
N HIS A 324 -34.96 3.91 -8.91
CA HIS A 324 -34.37 3.22 -10.07
C HIS A 324 -32.89 2.88 -9.84
N PRO A 325 -32.41 1.64 -10.08
CA PRO A 325 -31.01 1.25 -9.86
C PRO A 325 -29.95 2.15 -10.53
N LEU A 326 -30.28 2.74 -11.69
CA LEU A 326 -29.38 3.64 -12.42
C LEU A 326 -29.03 4.92 -11.63
N SER A 327 -29.90 5.42 -10.75
CA SER A 327 -29.57 6.57 -9.90
C SER A 327 -28.51 6.21 -8.87
N TRP A 328 -28.56 4.99 -8.34
CA TRP A 328 -27.55 4.47 -7.44
C TRP A 328 -26.21 4.24 -8.14
N MET A 329 -26.22 3.69 -9.37
CA MET A 329 -25.01 3.58 -10.19
C MET A 329 -24.38 4.95 -10.44
N GLY A 330 -25.20 5.96 -10.77
CA GLY A 330 -24.75 7.34 -10.92
C GLY A 330 -24.14 7.92 -9.65
N PHE A 331 -24.75 7.65 -8.48
CA PHE A 331 -24.18 8.03 -7.18
C PHE A 331 -22.80 7.41 -6.94
N ILE A 332 -22.62 6.12 -7.26
CA ILE A 332 -21.33 5.44 -7.11
C ILE A 332 -20.26 6.08 -8.01
N VAL A 333 -20.60 6.39 -9.27
CA VAL A 333 -19.69 7.08 -10.21
C VAL A 333 -19.27 8.43 -9.67
N VAL A 334 -20.23 9.28 -9.27
CA VAL A 334 -19.95 10.63 -8.75
C VAL A 334 -19.14 10.56 -7.45
N LEU A 335 -19.55 9.70 -6.51
CA LEU A 335 -18.87 9.58 -5.23
C LEU A 335 -17.45 9.04 -5.39
N SER A 336 -17.20 8.13 -6.32
CA SER A 336 -15.85 7.63 -6.60
C SER A 336 -14.92 8.75 -7.09
N VAL A 337 -15.42 9.66 -7.93
CA VAL A 337 -14.67 10.85 -8.37
C VAL A 337 -14.41 11.81 -7.20
N LEU A 338 -15.40 12.05 -6.35
CA LEU A 338 -15.23 12.90 -5.16
C LEU A 338 -14.21 12.30 -4.17
N LEU A 339 -14.25 10.98 -3.95
CA LEU A 339 -13.32 10.26 -3.08
C LEU A 339 -11.90 10.26 -3.64
N TYR A 340 -11.71 10.27 -4.96
CA TYR A 340 -10.40 10.49 -5.56
C TYR A 340 -9.83 11.87 -5.16
N PHE A 341 -10.60 12.96 -5.36
CA PHE A 341 -10.13 14.30 -4.97
C PHE A 341 -9.99 14.51 -3.45
N GLY A 342 -10.63 13.66 -2.64
CA GLY A 342 -10.59 13.70 -1.18
C GLY A 342 -9.67 12.68 -0.51
N GLY A 343 -9.13 11.70 -1.25
CA GLY A 343 -8.46 10.51 -0.69
C GLY A 343 -7.18 10.84 0.07
N ASP A 344 -6.28 11.60 -0.56
CA ASP A 344 -5.00 12.02 0.04
C ASP A 344 -5.21 12.75 1.38
N ARG A 345 -6.22 13.62 1.41
CA ARG A 345 -6.63 14.42 2.56
C ARG A 345 -7.12 13.59 3.76
N ILE A 346 -7.64 12.39 3.52
CA ILE A 346 -8.04 11.45 4.58
C ILE A 346 -7.00 10.35 4.80
N GLY A 347 -5.81 10.47 4.18
CA GLY A 347 -4.69 9.57 4.38
C GLY A 347 -4.80 8.22 3.66
N VAL A 348 -5.60 8.15 2.59
CA VAL A 348 -5.77 6.94 1.78
C VAL A 348 -5.31 7.17 0.34
N VAL A 349 -4.90 6.10 -0.35
CA VAL A 349 -4.50 6.14 -1.77
C VAL A 349 -5.73 6.45 -2.62
N ASP A 350 -5.74 7.64 -3.22
CA ASP A 350 -6.86 8.24 -3.94
C ASP A 350 -7.32 7.43 -5.16
N ILE A 351 -6.38 6.91 -5.95
CA ILE A 351 -6.65 6.26 -7.23
C ILE A 351 -7.46 4.96 -7.09
N ARG A 352 -7.51 4.37 -5.89
CA ARG A 352 -8.24 3.12 -5.58
C ARG A 352 -9.76 3.23 -5.75
N PHE A 353 -10.32 4.44 -5.86
CA PHE A 353 -11.76 4.62 -6.10
C PHE A 353 -12.12 4.63 -7.60
N PHE A 354 -11.19 4.95 -8.50
CA PHE A 354 -11.45 4.98 -9.94
C PHE A 354 -11.88 3.64 -10.56
N PRO A 355 -11.33 2.47 -10.16
CA PRO A 355 -11.82 1.19 -10.65
C PRO A 355 -13.33 0.98 -10.50
N PHE A 356 -13.91 1.45 -9.38
CA PHE A 356 -15.36 1.37 -9.17
C PHE A 356 -16.11 2.29 -10.13
N MET A 357 -15.62 3.52 -10.30
CA MET A 357 -16.15 4.46 -11.30
C MET A 357 -16.16 3.83 -12.70
N GLN A 358 -15.02 3.31 -13.15
CA GLN A 358 -14.85 2.72 -14.48
C GLN A 358 -15.78 1.52 -14.69
N CYS A 359 -15.75 0.56 -13.77
CA CYS A 359 -16.53 -0.66 -13.89
C CYS A 359 -18.05 -0.37 -13.84
N VAL A 360 -18.50 0.46 -12.89
CA VAL A 360 -19.93 0.85 -12.80
C VAL A 360 -20.38 1.63 -14.05
N ALA A 361 -19.55 2.55 -14.55
CA ALA A 361 -19.86 3.30 -15.76
C ALA A 361 -19.99 2.40 -16.99
N VAL A 362 -19.15 1.36 -17.10
CA VAL A 362 -19.18 0.39 -18.21
C VAL A 362 -20.40 -0.54 -18.11
N ILE A 363 -20.67 -1.14 -16.95
CA ILE A 363 -21.75 -2.13 -16.81
C ILE A 363 -23.15 -1.50 -16.84
N SER A 364 -23.28 -0.21 -16.49
CA SER A 364 -24.57 0.50 -16.48
C SER A 364 -25.28 0.50 -17.83
N GLY A 365 -24.55 0.38 -18.94
CA GLY A 365 -25.10 0.32 -20.29
C GLY A 365 -26.04 -0.86 -20.51
N ALA A 366 -25.87 -1.95 -19.75
CA ALA A 366 -26.78 -3.09 -19.81
C ALA A 366 -28.21 -2.78 -19.33
N MET A 367 -28.41 -1.70 -18.56
CA MET A 367 -29.74 -1.24 -18.13
C MET A 367 -30.56 -0.63 -19.27
N LEU A 368 -29.97 -0.35 -20.44
CA LEU A 368 -30.71 0.08 -21.63
C LEU A 368 -31.63 -1.03 -22.16
N PHE A 369 -31.18 -2.29 -22.14
CA PHE A 369 -31.86 -3.38 -22.84
C PHE A 369 -33.24 -3.75 -22.28
N PRO A 370 -33.48 -3.77 -20.96
CA PRO A 370 -34.81 -3.91 -20.38
C PRO A 370 -35.79 -2.80 -20.78
N MET A 371 -35.26 -1.61 -21.11
CA MET A 371 -36.09 -0.48 -21.51
C MET A 371 -36.60 -0.67 -22.94
N VAL A 372 -35.88 -1.37 -23.81
CA VAL A 372 -36.29 -1.57 -25.20
C VAL A 372 -37.34 -2.70 -25.32
N SER A 373 -38.44 -2.43 -26.02
CA SER A 373 -39.47 -3.43 -26.28
C SER A 373 -39.00 -4.40 -27.36
N LEU A 374 -38.55 -5.60 -26.95
CA LEU A 374 -38.09 -6.67 -27.85
C LEU A 374 -38.74 -8.00 -27.47
N GLY A 375 -39.03 -8.83 -28.48
CA GLY A 375 -39.49 -10.20 -28.31
C GLY A 375 -38.39 -11.15 -27.82
N TRP A 376 -38.76 -12.32 -27.29
CA TRP A 376 -37.81 -13.27 -26.69
C TRP A 376 -36.64 -13.69 -27.61
N ARG A 377 -36.93 -14.04 -28.87
CA ARG A 377 -35.90 -14.43 -29.85
C ARG A 377 -34.94 -13.27 -30.15
N GLN A 378 -35.46 -12.05 -30.28
CA GLN A 378 -34.66 -10.85 -30.51
C GLN A 378 -33.76 -10.53 -29.30
N ARG A 379 -34.27 -10.66 -28.08
CA ARG A 379 -33.47 -10.50 -26.86
C ARG A 379 -32.36 -11.55 -26.75
N SER A 380 -32.64 -12.78 -27.18
CA SER A 380 -31.65 -13.86 -27.18
C SER A 380 -30.54 -13.60 -28.19
N ALA A 381 -30.91 -13.22 -29.42
CA ALA A 381 -29.95 -12.79 -30.44
C ALA A 381 -29.12 -11.59 -29.95
N LEU A 382 -29.77 -10.59 -29.35
CA LEU A 382 -29.10 -9.42 -28.78
C LEU A 382 -28.10 -9.80 -27.67
N ALA A 383 -28.47 -10.70 -26.75
CA ALA A 383 -27.57 -11.19 -25.71
C ALA A 383 -26.30 -11.83 -26.31
N VAL A 384 -26.49 -12.73 -27.29
CA VAL A 384 -25.38 -13.38 -28.00
C VAL A 384 -24.51 -12.35 -28.71
N SER A 385 -25.11 -11.41 -29.45
CA SER A 385 -24.39 -10.35 -30.16
C SER A 385 -23.59 -9.46 -29.22
N ILE A 386 -24.16 -9.02 -28.09
CA ILE A 386 -23.45 -8.18 -27.13
C ILE A 386 -22.25 -8.92 -26.53
N VAL A 387 -22.42 -10.20 -26.16
CA VAL A 387 -21.32 -11.00 -25.62
C VAL A 387 -20.22 -11.13 -26.67
N ILE A 388 -20.52 -11.57 -27.89
CA ILE A 388 -19.51 -11.73 -28.96
C ILE A 388 -18.81 -10.40 -29.25
N LEU A 389 -19.57 -9.30 -29.42
CA LEU A 389 -19.00 -7.99 -29.71
C LEU A 389 -18.11 -7.49 -28.57
N ALA A 390 -18.49 -7.68 -27.32
CA ALA A 390 -17.66 -7.30 -26.17
C ALA A 390 -16.34 -8.09 -26.13
N LEU A 391 -16.39 -9.40 -26.38
CA LEU A 391 -15.20 -10.25 -26.38
C LEU A 391 -14.26 -9.92 -27.55
N VAL A 392 -14.81 -9.77 -28.77
CA VAL A 392 -14.03 -9.36 -29.95
C VAL A 392 -13.42 -7.98 -29.75
N TRP A 393 -14.19 -7.04 -29.21
CA TRP A 393 -13.69 -5.70 -28.92
C TRP A 393 -12.58 -5.71 -27.86
N ALA A 394 -12.73 -6.51 -26.79
CA ALA A 394 -11.67 -6.66 -25.79
C ALA A 394 -10.40 -7.23 -26.41
N ASP A 395 -10.50 -8.29 -27.22
CA ASP A 395 -9.37 -8.92 -27.91
C ASP A 395 -8.63 -7.93 -28.83
N MET A 396 -9.38 -7.21 -29.68
CA MET A 396 -8.83 -6.19 -30.60
C MET A 396 -8.11 -5.03 -29.88
N ARG A 397 -8.39 -4.81 -28.59
CA ARG A 397 -7.81 -3.73 -27.78
C ARG A 397 -6.76 -4.21 -26.79
N THR A 398 -6.55 -5.52 -26.71
CA THR A 398 -5.58 -6.13 -25.78
C THR A 398 -4.23 -6.30 -26.47
N THR A 399 -3.14 -6.03 -25.75
CA THR A 399 -1.77 -6.00 -26.31
C THR A 399 -0.80 -6.86 -25.48
N TYR A 400 -0.65 -6.60 -24.19
CA TYR A 400 0.38 -7.22 -23.35
C TYR A 400 -0.15 -8.21 -22.31
N ILE A 401 -1.46 -8.23 -22.00
CA ILE A 401 -2.02 -9.09 -20.93
C ILE A 401 -1.62 -10.56 -21.10
N ARG A 402 -1.68 -11.12 -22.33
CA ARG A 402 -1.32 -12.53 -22.57
C ARG A 402 0.15 -12.79 -22.27
N TYR A 403 1.04 -11.92 -22.74
CA TYR A 403 2.48 -12.03 -22.47
C TYR A 403 2.77 -11.93 -20.98
N TRP A 404 2.19 -10.96 -20.30
CA TRP A 404 2.47 -10.71 -18.89
C TRP A 404 1.90 -11.80 -17.97
N SER A 405 0.70 -12.31 -18.28
CA SER A 405 0.11 -13.49 -17.61
C SER A 405 1.04 -14.71 -17.72
N ARG A 406 1.53 -15.01 -18.94
CA ARG A 406 2.51 -16.10 -19.15
C ARG A 406 3.78 -15.86 -18.35
N PHE A 407 4.31 -14.64 -18.37
CA PHE A 407 5.49 -14.28 -17.60
C PHE A 407 5.26 -14.54 -16.10
N ASN A 408 4.18 -14.06 -15.51
CA ASN A 408 3.94 -14.24 -14.08
C ASN A 408 3.75 -15.71 -13.70
N TYR A 409 2.95 -16.45 -14.47
CA TYR A 409 2.55 -17.80 -14.10
C TYR A 409 3.48 -18.91 -14.58
N SER A 410 4.38 -18.65 -15.52
CA SER A 410 5.47 -19.60 -15.83
C SER A 410 6.42 -19.77 -14.64
N GLY A 411 6.54 -18.73 -13.82
CA GLY A 411 7.25 -18.73 -12.55
C GLY A 411 8.75 -18.47 -12.67
N PHE A 412 9.42 -18.34 -11.51
CA PHE A 412 10.86 -18.06 -11.40
C PHE A 412 11.71 -19.10 -12.14
N GLU A 413 11.33 -20.37 -12.06
CA GLU A 413 12.08 -21.52 -12.56
C GLU A 413 12.20 -21.53 -14.09
N GLN A 414 11.36 -20.78 -14.78
CA GLN A 414 11.36 -20.64 -16.23
C GLN A 414 12.05 -19.35 -16.71
N LYS A 415 12.69 -18.60 -15.79
CA LYS A 415 13.31 -17.31 -16.11
C LYS A 415 14.76 -17.47 -16.55
N PRO A 416 15.24 -16.63 -17.49
CA PRO A 416 16.60 -16.74 -18.01
C PRO A 416 17.69 -16.68 -16.93
N LEU A 417 17.53 -15.86 -15.88
CA LEU A 417 18.51 -15.75 -14.80
C LEU A 417 18.25 -16.71 -13.63
N TRP A 418 17.27 -17.61 -13.71
CA TRP A 418 16.99 -18.58 -12.65
C TRP A 418 18.22 -19.38 -12.22
N PRO A 419 19.07 -19.94 -13.13
CA PRO A 419 20.22 -20.73 -12.71
C PRO A 419 21.21 -19.94 -11.85
N VAL A 420 21.52 -18.70 -12.24
CA VAL A 420 22.46 -17.82 -11.52
C VAL A 420 21.83 -17.34 -10.21
N PHE A 421 20.57 -16.91 -10.25
CA PHE A 421 19.82 -16.51 -9.06
C PHE A 421 19.74 -17.63 -8.02
N SER A 422 19.47 -18.86 -8.46
CA SER A 422 19.42 -20.03 -7.58
C SER A 422 20.78 -20.33 -6.94
N ARG A 423 21.89 -20.21 -7.68
CA ARG A 423 23.26 -20.37 -7.14
C ARG A 423 23.63 -19.30 -6.12
N VAL A 424 23.24 -18.04 -6.35
CA VAL A 424 23.42 -16.96 -5.36
C VAL A 424 22.63 -17.27 -4.08
N ASN A 425 21.38 -17.73 -4.18
CA ASN A 425 20.59 -18.09 -3.00
C ASN A 425 21.14 -19.31 -2.26
N GLU A 426 21.68 -20.31 -2.97
CA GLU A 426 22.34 -21.46 -2.34
C GLU A 426 23.65 -21.06 -1.65
N PHE A 427 24.43 -20.13 -2.23
CA PHE A 427 25.60 -19.54 -1.57
C PHE A 427 25.20 -18.77 -0.29
N LEU A 428 24.07 -18.06 -0.35
CA LEU A 428 23.53 -17.28 0.76
C LEU A 428 22.70 -18.12 1.74
N LYS A 429 22.68 -19.45 1.63
CA LYS A 429 21.82 -20.28 2.47
C LYS A 429 22.05 -20.07 3.97
N GLY A 430 20.97 -20.02 4.74
CA GLY A 430 20.99 -19.82 6.19
C GLY A 430 19.58 -19.79 6.77
N THR A 431 19.41 -19.06 7.86
CA THR A 431 18.17 -18.96 8.65
C THR A 431 17.90 -17.51 9.03
N GLU A 432 16.77 -17.26 9.69
CA GLU A 432 16.44 -15.95 10.26
C GLU A 432 17.42 -15.51 11.35
N ALA A 433 18.15 -16.45 11.96
CA ALA A 433 19.15 -16.18 12.99
C ALA A 433 20.49 -15.69 12.41
N ASP A 434 20.74 -15.92 11.13
CA ASP A 434 21.94 -15.42 10.47
C ASP A 434 21.85 -13.91 10.23
N PRO A 435 22.98 -13.20 10.10
CA PRO A 435 23.01 -11.83 9.66
C PRO A 435 22.25 -11.63 8.35
N ARG A 436 21.67 -10.46 8.17
CA ARG A 436 20.85 -10.13 7.00
C ARG A 436 21.68 -10.00 5.74
N VAL A 437 21.01 -10.07 4.60
CA VAL A 437 21.55 -9.79 3.27
C VAL A 437 20.83 -8.58 2.69
N VAL A 438 21.54 -7.70 2.00
CA VAL A 438 20.94 -6.62 1.20
C VAL A 438 21.28 -6.82 -0.27
N TYR A 439 20.57 -6.13 -1.14
CA TYR A 439 20.78 -6.22 -2.58
C TYR A 439 20.61 -4.85 -3.23
N GLU A 440 21.20 -4.69 -4.41
CA GLU A 440 21.13 -3.48 -5.21
C GLU A 440 19.77 -3.39 -5.89
N HIS A 441 19.16 -2.21 -5.98
CA HIS A 441 17.99 -2.05 -6.84
C HIS A 441 18.43 -2.02 -8.31
N SER A 442 18.08 -3.06 -9.06
CA SER A 442 18.36 -3.15 -10.50
C SER A 442 17.21 -3.81 -11.26
N MET A 443 16.95 -3.30 -12.47
CA MET A 443 16.02 -3.93 -13.41
C MET A 443 16.55 -5.25 -13.98
N ILE A 444 17.84 -5.56 -13.83
CA ILE A 444 18.42 -6.87 -14.22
C ILE A 444 17.70 -8.01 -13.50
N HIS A 445 17.26 -7.80 -12.24
CA HIS A 445 16.54 -8.78 -11.46
C HIS A 445 15.23 -9.24 -12.12
N ASP A 446 14.61 -8.42 -12.99
CA ASP A 446 13.40 -8.81 -13.71
C ASP A 446 13.59 -10.07 -14.55
N ARG A 447 14.81 -10.28 -15.08
CA ARG A 447 15.18 -11.51 -15.81
C ARG A 447 15.30 -12.75 -14.90
N ALA A 448 15.31 -12.58 -13.58
CA ALA A 448 15.17 -13.67 -12.60
C ALA A 448 13.70 -13.92 -12.22
N GLY A 449 12.79 -12.98 -12.53
CA GLY A 449 11.35 -13.14 -12.37
C GLY A 449 10.62 -11.87 -11.95
N THR A 450 11.30 -10.91 -11.32
CA THR A 450 10.76 -9.60 -10.95
C THR A 450 11.94 -8.70 -10.57
N SER A 451 11.84 -7.39 -10.77
CA SER A 451 12.85 -6.43 -10.28
C SER A 451 13.08 -6.55 -8.75
N ARG A 452 12.15 -7.19 -8.04
CA ARG A 452 12.12 -7.37 -6.59
C ARG A 452 12.59 -8.77 -6.13
N ALA A 453 13.30 -9.52 -6.98
CA ALA A 453 13.54 -10.95 -6.79
C ALA A 453 14.18 -11.29 -5.41
N PHE A 454 15.11 -10.45 -4.95
CA PHE A 454 15.82 -10.66 -3.68
C PHE A 454 15.01 -10.25 -2.43
N GLU A 455 13.80 -9.67 -2.55
CA GLU A 455 12.85 -9.60 -1.42
C GLU A 455 12.45 -11.00 -0.93
N SER A 456 12.54 -11.99 -1.81
CA SER A 456 12.23 -13.39 -1.53
C SER A 456 13.45 -14.18 -1.02
N LEU A 457 14.52 -13.50 -0.57
CA LEU A 457 15.64 -14.16 0.11
C LEU A 457 15.22 -15.07 1.28
N PRO A 458 14.23 -14.71 2.13
CA PRO A 458 13.73 -15.60 3.18
C PRO A 458 13.13 -16.90 2.64
N LEU A 459 12.53 -16.85 1.44
CA LEU A 459 11.96 -18.01 0.77
C LEU A 459 13.04 -18.90 0.14
N PHE A 460 14.00 -18.30 -0.58
CA PHE A 460 14.96 -19.05 -1.41
C PHE A 460 16.26 -19.41 -0.68
N SER A 461 16.73 -18.56 0.23
CA SER A 461 17.97 -18.77 0.99
C SER A 461 17.73 -19.09 2.47
N GLY A 462 16.54 -18.78 3.00
CA GLY A 462 16.24 -18.84 4.43
C GLY A 462 16.76 -17.65 5.24
N ARG A 463 17.64 -16.81 4.67
CA ARG A 463 18.17 -15.61 5.34
C ARG A 463 17.26 -14.41 5.17
N SER A 464 17.25 -13.57 6.20
CA SER A 464 16.52 -12.32 6.21
C SER A 464 17.15 -11.26 5.30
N THR A 465 16.31 -10.42 4.70
CA THR A 465 16.69 -9.22 3.95
C THR A 465 16.06 -7.97 4.58
N LEU A 466 16.37 -6.79 4.03
CA LEU A 466 15.78 -5.53 4.50
C LEU A 466 14.50 -5.17 3.74
N GLU A 467 14.55 -5.09 2.40
CA GLU A 467 13.39 -4.71 1.61
C GLU A 467 12.28 -5.77 1.60
N GLY A 468 11.04 -5.34 1.35
CA GLY A 468 9.88 -6.24 1.24
C GLY A 468 8.61 -5.52 0.79
N VAL A 469 7.66 -6.28 0.24
CA VAL A 469 6.39 -5.77 -0.34
C VAL A 469 5.47 -5.06 0.65
N TYR A 470 5.46 -5.45 1.92
CA TYR A 470 4.60 -4.83 2.93
C TYR A 470 5.24 -3.59 3.55
N MET A 471 5.64 -2.64 2.72
CA MET A 471 6.38 -1.43 3.11
C MET A 471 5.73 -0.62 4.24
N GLN A 472 4.41 -0.67 4.35
CA GLN A 472 3.67 0.01 5.42
C GLN A 472 3.73 -0.72 6.76
N ALA A 473 4.05 -2.01 6.79
CA ALA A 473 3.91 -2.86 7.97
C ALA A 473 5.01 -2.69 9.01
N SER A 474 6.08 -1.95 8.71
CA SER A 474 7.21 -1.73 9.61
C SER A 474 7.53 -0.24 9.78
N PRO A 475 7.84 0.22 11.00
CA PRO A 475 8.37 1.56 11.20
C PRO A 475 9.81 1.73 10.70
N ASN A 476 10.53 0.63 10.41
CA ASN A 476 11.91 0.70 9.92
C ASN A 476 12.02 1.00 8.42
N ASN A 477 10.88 1.02 7.72
CA ASN A 477 10.87 1.14 6.26
C ASN A 477 11.56 2.41 5.71
N PRO A 478 11.41 3.61 6.31
CA PRO A 478 12.12 4.80 5.85
C PRO A 478 13.64 4.66 5.89
N PHE A 479 14.19 4.05 6.94
CA PHE A 479 15.63 3.84 7.09
C PHE A 479 16.15 2.81 6.10
N ILE A 480 15.36 1.76 5.82
CA ILE A 480 15.71 0.72 4.86
C ILE A 480 15.83 1.29 3.45
N PHE A 481 14.85 2.10 3.00
CA PHE A 481 14.94 2.73 1.68
C PHE A 481 15.98 3.86 1.62
N TYR A 482 16.31 4.49 2.76
CA TYR A 482 17.47 5.37 2.83
C TYR A 482 18.79 4.60 2.62
N ILE A 483 18.99 3.45 3.30
CA ILE A 483 20.14 2.56 3.05
C ILE A 483 20.19 2.15 1.58
N GLN A 484 19.04 1.80 1.00
CA GLN A 484 18.92 1.43 -0.41
C GLN A 484 19.56 2.51 -1.31
N SER A 485 19.26 3.78 -1.04
CA SER A 485 19.83 4.93 -1.77
C SER A 485 21.32 5.15 -1.61
N GLU A 486 21.91 4.70 -0.50
CA GLU A 486 23.37 4.70 -0.30
C GLU A 486 24.05 3.56 -1.07
N LEU A 487 23.32 2.48 -1.35
CA LEU A 487 23.86 1.27 -1.96
C LEU A 487 23.61 1.18 -3.47
N SER A 488 22.64 1.89 -4.03
CA SER A 488 22.30 1.80 -5.46
C SER A 488 22.45 3.13 -6.19
N LEU A 489 23.01 3.07 -7.39
CA LEU A 489 23.08 4.23 -8.29
C LEU A 489 21.69 4.68 -8.77
N THR A 490 20.78 3.72 -8.97
CA THR A 490 19.37 3.96 -9.30
C THR A 490 18.49 3.36 -8.21
N PRO A 491 18.28 4.09 -7.09
CA PRO A 491 17.62 3.51 -5.95
C PRO A 491 16.10 3.46 -6.06
N SER A 492 15.48 2.58 -5.29
CA SER A 492 14.03 2.57 -5.09
C SER A 492 13.64 3.61 -4.05
N THR A 493 12.71 4.51 -4.39
CA THR A 493 12.30 5.64 -3.54
C THR A 493 10.78 5.70 -3.32
N PRO A 494 10.16 4.64 -2.76
CA PRO A 494 8.71 4.48 -2.80
C PRO A 494 7.93 5.34 -1.79
N LEU A 495 8.60 5.94 -0.80
CA LEU A 495 7.97 6.72 0.28
C LEU A 495 8.03 8.23 -0.01
N PRO A 496 6.89 8.91 -0.27
CA PRO A 496 6.89 10.34 -0.61
C PRO A 496 7.24 11.27 0.56
N ASP A 497 6.97 10.83 1.79
CA ASP A 497 7.18 11.61 3.02
C ASP A 497 8.66 11.63 3.48
N TYR A 498 9.56 10.91 2.79
CA TYR A 498 10.97 10.76 3.17
C TYR A 498 11.88 11.05 1.96
N GLY A 499 12.94 11.83 2.17
CA GLY A 499 13.99 12.15 1.19
C GLY A 499 15.16 11.19 1.30
N TYR A 500 15.89 10.97 0.22
CA TYR A 500 16.87 9.88 0.09
C TYR A 500 18.30 10.43 -0.04
N SER A 501 19.28 9.55 0.16
CA SER A 501 20.70 9.85 -0.07
C SER A 501 21.07 9.71 -1.55
N ARG A 502 22.29 10.11 -1.87
CA ARG A 502 23.05 9.63 -3.02
C ARG A 502 23.76 8.31 -2.70
N PHE A 503 24.21 7.65 -3.76
CA PHE A 503 25.11 6.50 -3.68
C PHE A 503 26.39 6.85 -2.89
N ASP A 504 26.60 6.16 -1.77
CA ASP A 504 27.71 6.33 -0.84
C ASP A 504 27.97 5.01 -0.09
N PRO A 505 28.74 4.08 -0.68
CA PRO A 505 28.93 2.75 -0.09
C PRO A 505 29.71 2.77 1.23
N VAL A 506 30.51 3.80 1.50
CA VAL A 506 31.26 3.94 2.76
C VAL A 506 30.30 4.28 3.89
N ARG A 507 29.42 5.25 3.67
CA ARG A 507 28.38 5.59 4.63
C ARG A 507 27.38 4.44 4.80
N GLY A 508 26.96 3.84 3.68
CA GLY A 508 26.07 2.68 3.67
C GLY A 508 26.62 1.52 4.51
N ALA A 509 27.93 1.25 4.46
CA ALA A 509 28.57 0.24 5.31
C ALA A 509 28.32 0.44 6.82
N GLY A 510 28.35 1.69 7.31
CA GLY A 510 28.00 2.02 8.69
C GLY A 510 26.57 1.63 9.05
N HIS A 511 25.60 1.99 8.21
CA HIS A 511 24.20 1.61 8.42
C HIS A 511 23.95 0.11 8.28
N LEU A 512 24.68 -0.58 7.39
CA LEU A 512 24.62 -2.04 7.28
C LEU A 512 25.03 -2.74 8.58
N ARG A 513 26.07 -2.25 9.28
CA ARG A 513 26.46 -2.77 10.62
C ARG A 513 25.34 -2.57 11.65
N LEU A 514 24.69 -1.40 11.64
CA LEU A 514 23.58 -1.10 12.52
C LEU A 514 22.39 -2.06 12.31
N PHE A 515 22.15 -2.50 11.07
CA PHE A 515 21.07 -3.42 10.70
C PHE A 515 21.47 -4.91 10.71
N ASN A 516 22.64 -5.27 11.27
CA ASN A 516 23.16 -6.65 11.28
C ASN A 516 23.18 -7.27 9.88
N VAL A 517 23.61 -6.51 8.87
CA VAL A 517 23.76 -6.99 7.49
C VAL A 517 25.21 -7.44 7.27
N ARG A 518 25.38 -8.61 6.65
CA ARG A 518 26.70 -9.19 6.35
C ARG A 518 27.05 -9.13 4.87
N ASP A 519 26.09 -9.48 4.01
CA ASP A 519 26.36 -9.69 2.58
C ASP A 519 25.50 -8.72 1.73
N TYR A 520 26.08 -8.22 0.65
CA TYR A 520 25.50 -7.26 -0.29
C TYR A 520 25.56 -7.82 -1.72
N VAL A 521 24.40 -8.11 -2.32
CA VAL A 521 24.27 -8.58 -3.70
C VAL A 521 24.22 -7.40 -4.67
N VAL A 522 25.15 -7.35 -5.63
CA VAL A 522 25.26 -6.30 -6.64
C VAL A 522 25.07 -6.89 -8.03
N ALA A 523 24.33 -6.20 -8.89
CA ALA A 523 24.02 -6.64 -10.25
C ALA A 523 24.66 -5.75 -11.32
N GLU A 524 24.64 -4.43 -11.15
CA GLU A 524 25.13 -3.48 -12.14
C GLU A 524 26.67 -3.41 -12.15
N ASP A 525 27.26 -3.34 -13.34
CA ASP A 525 28.72 -3.32 -13.50
C ASP A 525 29.35 -2.09 -12.83
N LYS A 526 28.75 -0.90 -13.03
CA LYS A 526 29.25 0.35 -12.44
C LYS A 526 29.20 0.33 -10.91
N THR A 527 28.12 -0.20 -10.32
CA THR A 527 28.02 -0.35 -8.86
C THR A 527 29.05 -1.34 -8.36
N ARG A 528 29.23 -2.48 -9.05
CA ARG A 528 30.22 -3.51 -8.70
C ARG A 528 31.64 -2.95 -8.63
N GLU A 529 32.05 -2.16 -9.62
CA GLU A 529 33.36 -1.51 -9.65
C GLU A 529 33.58 -0.59 -8.44
N ARG A 530 32.57 0.23 -8.09
CA ARG A 530 32.64 1.18 -6.98
C ARG A 530 32.64 0.48 -5.62
N VAL A 531 31.85 -0.57 -5.45
CA VAL A 531 31.82 -1.39 -4.22
C VAL A 531 33.12 -2.15 -4.06
N ARG A 532 33.69 -2.69 -5.15
CA ARG A 532 35.00 -3.38 -5.12
C ARG A 532 36.15 -2.44 -4.76
N ALA A 533 36.07 -1.16 -5.14
CA ALA A 533 37.03 -0.14 -4.74
C ALA A 533 36.84 0.37 -3.30
N CYS A 534 35.71 0.07 -2.65
CA CYS A 534 35.42 0.49 -1.28
C CYS A 534 36.15 -0.43 -0.27
N PRO A 535 36.94 0.12 0.67
CA PRO A 535 37.72 -0.69 1.61
C PRO A 535 36.86 -1.52 2.56
N GLU A 536 35.62 -1.09 2.81
CA GLU A 536 34.65 -1.71 3.72
C GLU A 536 34.20 -3.11 3.26
N PHE A 537 34.34 -3.43 1.97
CA PHE A 537 33.80 -4.65 1.36
C PHE A 537 34.90 -5.56 0.81
N GLU A 538 34.60 -6.86 0.75
CA GLU A 538 35.38 -7.87 0.04
C GLU A 538 34.47 -8.72 -0.86
N THR A 539 34.93 -9.13 -2.03
CA THR A 539 34.16 -10.02 -2.91
C THR A 539 34.25 -11.45 -2.40
N VAL A 540 33.11 -12.10 -2.16
CA VAL A 540 33.02 -13.49 -1.64
C VAL A 540 32.35 -14.46 -2.59
N PHE A 541 31.62 -13.97 -3.58
CA PHE A 541 31.00 -14.76 -4.65
C PHE A 541 30.90 -13.90 -5.90
N GLU A 542 31.13 -14.49 -7.07
CA GLU A 542 30.97 -13.81 -8.34
C GLU A 542 30.49 -14.78 -9.42
N GLU A 543 29.31 -14.50 -9.96
CA GLU A 543 28.77 -15.16 -11.13
C GLU A 543 27.81 -14.21 -11.85
N LEU A 544 28.25 -13.70 -13.00
CA LEU A 544 27.56 -12.59 -13.66
C LEU A 544 26.10 -12.93 -14.02
N PRO A 545 25.17 -11.97 -13.82
CA PRO A 545 25.42 -10.57 -13.46
C PRO A 545 25.64 -10.30 -11.96
N TYR A 546 25.58 -11.31 -11.09
CA TYR A 546 25.59 -11.12 -9.64
C TYR A 546 26.98 -11.28 -9.02
N SER A 547 27.36 -10.30 -8.20
CA SER A 547 28.50 -10.41 -7.28
C SER A 547 28.00 -10.21 -5.86
N VAL A 548 28.48 -11.02 -4.92
CA VAL A 548 28.20 -10.86 -3.50
C VAL A 548 29.43 -10.31 -2.81
N PHE A 549 29.24 -9.19 -2.14
CA PHE A 549 30.23 -8.52 -1.32
C PHE A 549 29.94 -8.77 0.16
N ARG A 550 30.98 -8.99 0.95
CA ARG A 550 30.88 -9.14 2.40
C ARG A 550 31.45 -7.92 3.09
N LEU A 551 30.77 -7.46 4.13
CA LEU A 551 31.20 -6.35 4.96
C LEU A 551 32.31 -6.77 5.93
N LYS A 552 33.41 -6.01 5.99
CA LYS A 552 34.54 -6.22 6.92
C LYS A 552 34.24 -5.63 8.30
N ASP A 553 34.99 -6.09 9.32
CA ASP A 553 34.96 -5.56 10.69
C ASP A 553 33.55 -5.36 11.26
N ARG A 554 32.86 -6.48 11.52
CA ARG A 554 31.45 -6.50 11.93
C ARG A 554 31.20 -7.39 13.16
N VAL A 555 30.12 -7.07 13.87
CA VAL A 555 29.55 -7.92 14.93
C VAL A 555 28.29 -8.58 14.37
N ASP A 556 28.40 -9.86 14.02
CA ASP A 556 27.33 -10.69 13.45
C ASP A 556 26.30 -11.09 14.52
N ARG A 557 25.61 -10.10 15.10
CA ARG A 557 24.65 -10.29 16.19
C ARG A 557 23.49 -9.31 16.15
N TYR A 558 22.33 -9.77 16.61
CA TYR A 558 21.12 -8.96 16.81
C TYR A 558 21.12 -8.23 18.15
N ALA A 559 21.68 -8.82 19.20
CA ALA A 559 21.80 -8.22 20.53
C ALA A 559 23.20 -7.65 20.75
N VAL A 560 23.31 -6.32 20.88
CA VAL A 560 24.58 -5.61 20.99
C VAL A 560 24.52 -4.57 22.12
N PRO A 561 25.49 -4.54 23.06
CA PRO A 561 25.53 -3.51 24.10
C PRO A 561 25.81 -2.14 23.47
N LEU A 562 25.21 -1.08 24.02
CA LEU A 562 25.55 0.28 23.58
C LEU A 562 26.88 0.73 24.20
N ALA A 563 27.67 1.45 23.41
CA ALA A 563 28.94 2.02 23.86
C ALA A 563 28.76 3.37 24.59
N ALA A 564 27.62 4.03 24.39
CA ALA A 564 27.30 5.32 24.99
C ALA A 564 25.89 5.32 25.59
N LYS A 565 25.69 6.20 26.58
CA LYS A 565 24.44 6.37 27.28
C LYS A 565 23.39 7.00 26.36
N PRO A 566 22.19 6.40 26.24
CA PRO A 566 21.16 6.93 25.35
C PRO A 566 20.55 8.23 25.86
N VAL A 567 20.03 9.04 24.93
CA VAL A 567 19.28 10.27 25.25
C VAL A 567 17.78 9.99 25.27
N LEU A 568 17.09 10.39 26.33
CA LEU A 568 15.64 10.23 26.48
C LEU A 568 14.88 11.41 25.86
N LEU A 569 13.91 11.10 25.01
CA LEU A 569 13.02 12.04 24.34
C LEU A 569 11.54 11.68 24.53
N PRO A 570 10.63 12.67 24.50
CA PRO A 570 9.20 12.42 24.41
C PRO A 570 8.84 11.65 23.13
N ARG A 571 7.72 10.93 23.15
CA ARG A 571 7.30 10.13 22.00
C ARG A 571 6.74 10.96 20.84
N LYS A 572 6.36 12.20 21.09
CA LYS A 572 5.83 13.10 20.08
C LYS A 572 6.86 13.31 18.96
N HIS A 573 6.44 13.17 17.70
CA HIS A 573 7.30 13.33 16.51
C HIS A 573 8.52 12.39 16.42
N TRP A 574 8.52 11.27 17.15
CA TRP A 574 9.66 10.36 17.21
C TRP A 574 10.17 9.88 15.83
N LYS A 575 9.28 9.64 14.86
CA LYS A 575 9.67 9.17 13.50
C LYS A 575 10.55 10.19 12.78
N THR A 576 10.15 11.45 12.80
CA THR A 576 10.89 12.56 12.20
C THR A 576 12.25 12.75 12.87
N ILE A 577 12.29 12.73 14.20
CA ILE A 577 13.54 12.87 14.96
C ILE A 577 14.48 11.69 14.69
N ALA A 578 13.96 10.46 14.73
CA ALA A 578 14.73 9.26 14.43
C ALA A 578 15.27 9.25 13.00
N TYR A 579 14.47 9.73 12.04
CA TYR A 579 14.89 9.85 10.65
C TYR A 579 16.04 10.83 10.47
N ARG A 580 15.95 12.02 11.08
CA ARG A 580 17.06 12.98 11.09
C ARG A 580 18.30 12.43 11.78
N TRP A 581 18.16 11.69 12.88
CA TRP A 581 19.26 11.01 13.55
C TRP A 581 19.98 10.05 12.63
N PHE A 582 19.22 9.25 11.88
CA PHE A 582 19.79 8.30 10.94
C PHE A 582 20.52 8.99 9.78
N ARG A 583 19.98 10.11 9.30
CA ARG A 583 20.55 10.90 8.19
C ARG A 583 21.76 11.74 8.55
N LEU A 584 21.91 12.15 9.81
CA LEU A 584 22.89 13.19 10.16
C LEU A 584 23.95 12.74 11.15
N THR A 585 23.85 11.52 11.70
CA THR A 585 24.78 11.02 12.71
C THR A 585 25.50 9.75 12.25
N ASP A 586 26.53 9.36 12.99
CA ASP A 586 27.25 8.09 12.86
C ASP A 586 26.60 6.94 13.67
N ALA A 587 25.41 7.19 14.25
CA ALA A 587 24.70 6.28 15.14
C ALA A 587 25.46 5.89 16.44
N SER A 588 26.44 6.67 16.88
CA SER A 588 27.20 6.42 18.11
C SER A 588 26.36 6.59 19.40
N VAL A 589 25.43 7.54 19.41
CA VAL A 589 24.53 7.81 20.55
C VAL A 589 23.08 7.57 20.13
N HIS A 590 22.40 6.62 20.77
CA HIS A 590 21.00 6.30 20.47
C HIS A 590 20.02 7.23 21.19
N LEU A 591 18.85 7.44 20.57
CA LEU A 591 17.73 8.16 21.18
C LEU A 591 16.64 7.18 21.60
N VAL A 592 16.12 7.36 22.80
CA VAL A 592 15.05 6.54 23.39
C VAL A 592 13.79 7.37 23.50
N PHE A 593 12.67 6.87 22.97
CA PHE A 593 11.41 7.59 22.93
C PHE A 593 10.41 7.01 23.93
N SER A 594 10.14 7.73 25.01
CA SER A 594 9.16 7.33 26.02
C SER A 594 8.53 8.51 26.75
N ASP A 595 7.22 8.46 26.95
CA ASP A 595 6.49 9.42 27.79
C ASP A 595 6.47 8.99 29.27
N ASP A 596 6.64 7.68 29.54
CA ASP A 596 6.87 7.12 30.87
C ASP A 596 8.17 6.30 30.86
N PRO A 597 9.32 6.93 31.20
CA PRO A 597 10.61 6.26 31.17
C PRO A 597 10.84 5.34 32.40
N GLY A 598 9.97 5.39 33.41
CA GLY A 598 10.10 4.66 34.67
C GLY A 598 11.04 5.32 35.70
N GLY A 599 11.11 4.73 36.89
CA GLY A 599 11.82 5.29 38.05
C GLY A 599 13.33 5.40 37.91
N LEU A 600 13.98 4.52 37.16
CA LEU A 600 15.45 4.50 36.94
C LEU A 600 15.90 5.37 35.76
N SER A 601 15.03 6.28 35.29
CA SER A 601 15.30 7.04 34.06
C SER A 601 16.47 8.01 34.15
N SER A 602 16.72 8.61 35.33
CA SER A 602 17.85 9.52 35.54
C SER A 602 19.21 8.80 35.50
N GLU A 603 19.23 7.52 35.87
CA GLU A 603 20.45 6.69 35.83
C GLU A 603 20.71 6.18 34.40
N ARG A 604 19.65 5.76 33.71
CA ARG A 604 19.72 5.10 32.41
C ARG A 604 19.91 6.04 31.23
N PHE A 605 19.42 7.28 31.33
CA PHE A 605 19.34 8.16 30.17
C PHE A 605 19.85 9.57 30.44
N LEU A 606 20.46 10.16 29.42
CA LEU A 606 20.71 11.59 29.36
C LEU A 606 19.40 12.32 29.06
N ARG A 607 19.19 13.47 29.71
CA ARG A 607 18.07 14.36 29.44
C ARG A 607 18.60 15.70 28.97
N LEU A 608 18.12 16.17 27.82
CA LEU A 608 18.51 17.43 27.24
C LEU A 608 17.31 18.39 27.21
N PRO A 609 17.50 19.67 27.53
CA PRO A 609 16.43 20.67 27.43
C PRO A 609 16.01 20.91 25.97
N GLU A 610 16.98 20.89 25.05
CA GLU A 610 16.78 20.96 23.61
C GLU A 610 17.74 19.96 22.93
N VAL A 611 17.29 19.34 21.84
CA VAL A 611 17.99 18.22 21.21
C VAL A 611 18.46 18.64 19.85
N ASP A 612 19.76 18.91 19.77
CA ASP A 612 20.49 18.99 18.52
C ASP A 612 20.98 17.59 18.15
N VAL A 613 20.33 17.02 17.15
CA VAL A 613 20.62 15.65 16.68
C VAL A 613 22.03 15.55 16.10
N GLU A 614 22.58 16.64 15.57
CA GLU A 614 23.92 16.68 14.98
C GLU A 614 25.02 16.71 16.06
N ASN A 615 24.69 17.13 17.28
CA ASN A 615 25.64 17.35 18.37
C ASN A 615 25.18 16.67 19.67
N LEU A 616 25.09 15.33 19.65
CA LEU A 616 24.69 14.55 20.81
C LEU A 616 25.86 14.35 21.79
N PRO A 617 25.64 14.48 23.11
CA PRO A 617 26.67 14.22 24.11
C PRO A 617 26.99 12.73 24.21
N VAL A 618 28.28 12.41 24.25
CA VAL A 618 28.78 11.04 24.40
C VAL A 618 29.21 10.81 25.84
N GLU A 619 28.41 10.07 26.61
CA GLU A 619 28.79 9.53 27.93
C GLU A 619 29.06 8.03 27.76
N PRO A 620 30.33 7.56 27.81
CA PRO A 620 30.65 6.16 27.60
C PRO A 620 30.02 5.24 28.65
N VAL A 621 29.65 4.03 28.21
CA VAL A 621 29.05 3.01 29.06
C VAL A 621 29.84 1.71 28.91
N ALA A 622 29.98 0.96 30.00
CA ALA A 622 30.66 -0.33 29.98
C ALA A 622 29.92 -1.30 29.06
N SER A 623 30.57 -1.72 27.98
CA SER A 623 30.01 -2.62 26.99
C SER A 623 30.63 -4.01 27.10
N ALA A 624 29.79 -5.02 27.29
CA ALA A 624 30.18 -6.42 27.24
C ALA A 624 29.20 -7.17 26.35
N LEU A 625 29.74 -7.86 25.34
CA LEU A 625 28.93 -8.66 24.42
C LEU A 625 28.31 -9.84 25.17
N PRO A 626 27.02 -10.15 24.93
CA PRO A 626 26.43 -11.38 25.43
C PRO A 626 27.21 -12.61 24.99
N THR A 627 27.27 -13.65 25.81
CA THR A 627 28.00 -14.87 25.47
C THR A 627 27.35 -15.58 24.30
N LYS A 628 26.02 -15.67 24.29
CA LYS A 628 25.23 -16.39 23.29
C LYS A 628 23.93 -15.66 22.97
N GLU A 629 23.52 -15.70 21.71
CA GLU A 629 22.17 -15.36 21.29
C GLU A 629 21.57 -16.51 20.46
N THR A 630 20.28 -16.77 20.64
CA THR A 630 19.50 -17.70 19.83
C THR A 630 18.28 -16.95 19.31
N VAL A 631 18.17 -16.85 17.99
CA VAL A 631 17.08 -16.13 17.32
C VAL A 631 16.20 -17.14 16.62
N THR A 632 14.89 -16.91 16.71
CA THR A 632 13.85 -17.63 15.99
C THR A 632 12.86 -16.60 15.45
N GLU A 633 11.94 -17.03 14.59
CA GLU A 633 10.89 -16.17 14.04
C GLU A 633 10.15 -15.29 15.06
N ASP A 634 9.84 -15.78 16.27
CA ASP A 634 9.06 -15.04 17.26
C ASP A 634 9.73 -14.92 18.64
N ALA A 635 11.00 -15.28 18.76
CA ALA A 635 11.74 -15.16 20.02
C ALA A 635 13.25 -14.93 19.85
N ILE A 636 13.83 -14.23 20.82
CA ILE A 636 15.27 -13.98 20.96
C ILE A 636 15.67 -14.35 22.39
N ASP A 637 16.53 -15.35 22.55
CA ASP A 637 17.09 -15.75 23.85
C ASP A 637 18.56 -15.32 23.92
N ILE A 638 18.92 -14.60 24.97
CA ILE A 638 20.22 -13.97 25.15
C ILE A 638 20.77 -14.43 26.49
N GLU A 639 21.97 -15.00 26.47
CA GLU A 639 22.70 -15.44 27.66
C GLU A 639 23.96 -14.59 27.85
N GLY A 640 24.36 -14.36 29.11
CA GLY A 640 25.54 -13.56 29.43
C GLY A 640 25.35 -12.06 29.25
N ALA A 641 24.11 -11.56 29.29
CA ALA A 641 23.84 -10.13 29.21
C ALA A 641 24.37 -9.38 30.45
N ALA A 642 24.97 -8.21 30.23
CA ALA A 642 25.48 -7.37 31.30
C ALA A 642 24.33 -6.69 32.06
N ILE A 643 24.23 -6.95 33.36
CA ILE A 643 23.17 -6.43 34.22
C ILE A 643 23.30 -4.91 34.35
N GLY A 644 22.18 -4.21 34.22
CA GLY A 644 22.08 -2.75 34.33
C GLY A 644 22.59 -1.98 33.11
N GLN A 645 23.18 -2.64 32.12
CA GLN A 645 23.74 -1.99 30.93
C GLN A 645 22.74 -1.96 29.77
N PRO A 646 22.78 -0.92 28.90
CA PRO A 646 21.90 -0.82 27.74
C PRO A 646 22.22 -1.90 26.68
N LEU A 647 21.23 -2.71 26.34
CA LEU A 647 21.32 -3.75 25.32
C LEU A 647 20.38 -3.45 24.16
N LEU A 648 20.95 -3.12 22.99
CA LEU A 648 20.22 -2.87 21.75
C LEU A 648 19.86 -4.19 21.07
N ILE A 649 18.61 -4.31 20.66
CA ILE A 649 18.10 -5.43 19.87
C ILE A 649 17.74 -4.90 18.48
N LYS A 650 18.51 -5.30 17.47
CA LYS A 650 18.43 -4.85 16.07
C LYS A 650 17.24 -5.44 15.29
N ILE A 651 16.06 -5.35 15.90
CA ILE A 651 14.77 -5.83 15.41
C ILE A 651 13.72 -4.73 15.63
N SER A 652 12.85 -4.53 14.65
CA SER A 652 11.82 -3.50 14.68
C SER A 652 10.99 -3.56 15.97
N TYR A 653 10.75 -2.39 16.55
CA TYR A 653 9.91 -2.25 17.72
C TYR A 653 8.44 -2.51 17.37
N HIS A 654 7.77 -3.31 18.20
CA HIS A 654 6.31 -3.44 18.20
C HIS A 654 5.82 -3.71 19.63
N PRO A 655 4.69 -3.15 20.08
CA PRO A 655 4.14 -3.41 21.42
C PRO A 655 3.72 -4.86 21.70
N GLY A 656 3.79 -5.74 20.70
CA GLY A 656 3.53 -7.17 20.85
C GLY A 656 4.69 -7.91 21.51
N TRP A 657 5.89 -7.34 21.51
CA TRP A 657 7.06 -7.93 22.16
C TRP A 657 6.95 -7.86 23.69
N ARG A 658 7.35 -8.96 24.33
CA ARG A 658 7.49 -9.11 25.79
C ARG A 658 8.93 -9.46 26.10
N VAL A 659 9.37 -9.10 27.31
CA VAL A 659 10.72 -9.39 27.77
C VAL A 659 10.70 -10.00 29.17
N GLU A 660 11.50 -11.04 29.36
CA GLU A 660 11.86 -11.64 30.64
C GLU A 660 13.35 -11.34 30.91
N GLY A 661 13.73 -11.10 32.17
CA GLY A 661 15.11 -10.73 32.53
C GLY A 661 15.46 -9.25 32.31
N ALA A 662 14.49 -8.43 31.89
CA ALA A 662 14.57 -6.96 31.85
C ALA A 662 13.20 -6.36 32.21
N ASP A 663 13.16 -5.08 32.59
CA ASP A 663 11.92 -4.47 33.13
C ASP A 663 10.90 -4.14 32.04
N ARG A 664 11.37 -3.65 30.89
CA ARG A 664 10.55 -3.23 29.75
C ARG A 664 11.38 -3.11 28.48
N ILE A 665 10.68 -3.00 27.36
CA ILE A 665 11.25 -2.74 26.04
C ILE A 665 11.01 -1.27 25.68
N TYR A 666 12.08 -0.54 25.45
CA TYR A 666 12.05 0.84 25.00
C TYR A 666 12.11 0.92 23.47
N LEU A 667 11.37 1.87 22.88
CA LEU A 667 11.52 2.25 21.48
C LEU A 667 12.77 3.12 21.34
N THR A 668 13.72 2.68 20.53
CA THR A 668 14.99 3.39 20.30
C THR A 668 15.26 3.60 18.82
N THR A 669 16.13 4.55 18.48
CA THR A 669 16.56 4.76 17.10
C THR A 669 17.25 3.53 16.49
N PRO A 670 17.08 3.25 15.19
CA PRO A 670 16.20 3.97 14.25
C PRO A 670 14.70 3.69 14.48
N ALA A 671 14.31 2.43 14.69
CA ALA A 671 13.03 2.03 15.27
C ALA A 671 13.16 0.64 15.91
N PHE A 672 14.22 0.45 16.67
CA PHE A 672 14.60 -0.80 17.31
C PHE A 672 14.14 -0.88 18.76
N MET A 673 14.45 -2.01 19.39
CA MET A 673 14.18 -2.30 20.79
C MET A 673 15.43 -2.07 21.63
N LEU A 674 15.28 -1.45 22.79
CA LEU A 674 16.33 -1.33 23.81
C LEU A 674 15.82 -1.93 25.12
N VAL A 675 16.66 -2.72 25.79
CA VAL A 675 16.36 -3.29 27.10
C VAL A 675 17.51 -3.04 28.09
N TYR A 676 17.18 -3.02 29.38
CA TYR A 676 18.14 -2.97 30.49
C TYR A 676 18.00 -4.26 31.30
N PRO A 677 18.94 -5.21 31.16
CA PRO A 677 18.85 -6.50 31.85
C PRO A 677 18.94 -6.34 33.37
N HIS A 678 18.06 -7.02 34.11
CA HIS A 678 18.22 -7.26 35.55
C HIS A 678 18.68 -8.70 35.85
N ALA A 679 18.74 -9.55 34.82
CA ALA A 679 19.29 -10.90 34.88
C ALA A 679 20.27 -11.14 33.73
N SER A 680 21.19 -12.10 33.91
CA SER A 680 22.17 -12.46 32.86
C SER A 680 21.53 -13.14 31.65
N ARG A 681 20.35 -13.75 31.83
CA ARG A 681 19.54 -14.28 30.73
C ARG A 681 18.39 -13.33 30.44
N VAL A 682 18.25 -12.93 29.18
CA VAL A 682 17.16 -12.06 28.70
C VAL A 682 16.45 -12.78 27.57
N ARG A 683 15.13 -12.88 27.66
CA ARG A 683 14.31 -13.53 26.64
C ARG A 683 13.25 -12.57 26.12
N LEU A 684 13.26 -12.30 24.82
CA LEU A 684 12.22 -11.56 24.13
C LEU A 684 11.33 -12.51 23.35
N VAL A 685 10.00 -12.35 23.47
CA VAL A 685 9.01 -13.17 22.74
C VAL A 685 7.91 -12.30 22.17
N TYR A 686 7.52 -12.55 20.92
CA TYR A 686 6.38 -11.89 20.29
C TYR A 686 5.07 -12.63 20.58
N GLU A 687 4.23 -12.00 21.39
CA GLU A 687 2.92 -12.52 21.75
C GLU A 687 1.79 -11.84 21.00
N ARG A 688 0.58 -12.43 21.05
CA ARG A 688 -0.64 -11.78 20.57
C ARG A 688 -0.82 -10.44 21.29
N PRO A 689 -0.84 -9.32 20.56
CA PRO A 689 -1.04 -8.01 21.17
C PRO A 689 -2.42 -7.92 21.84
N ALA A 690 -2.58 -7.01 22.80
CA ALA A 690 -3.82 -6.88 23.57
C ALA A 690 -5.05 -6.61 22.69
N ALA A 691 -4.92 -5.77 21.66
CA ALA A 691 -6.02 -5.47 20.74
C ALA A 691 -6.45 -6.69 19.91
N GLU A 692 -5.52 -7.60 19.57
CA GLU A 692 -5.86 -8.86 18.89
C GLU A 692 -6.68 -9.76 19.83
N LYS A 693 -6.26 -9.91 21.09
CA LYS A 693 -6.99 -10.69 22.11
C LYS A 693 -8.42 -10.15 22.29
N ILE A 694 -8.57 -8.83 22.40
CA ILE A 694 -9.89 -8.17 22.50
C ILE A 694 -10.72 -8.44 21.24
N GLY A 695 -10.12 -8.31 20.05
CA GLY A 695 -10.78 -8.60 18.78
C GLY A 695 -11.29 -10.04 18.68
N ILE A 696 -10.48 -11.02 19.08
CA ILE A 696 -10.85 -12.45 19.10
C ILE A 696 -12.03 -12.68 20.04
N VAL A 697 -11.99 -12.12 21.25
CA VAL A 697 -13.09 -12.23 22.23
C VAL A 697 -14.36 -11.57 21.67
N ALA A 698 -14.26 -10.40 21.03
CA ALA A 698 -15.39 -9.72 20.42
C ALA A 698 -16.02 -10.54 19.27
N THR A 699 -15.20 -11.09 18.38
CA THR A 699 -15.68 -11.97 17.30
C THR A 699 -16.29 -13.26 17.85
N GLY A 700 -15.62 -13.94 18.78
CA GLY A 700 -16.12 -15.17 19.40
C GLY A 700 -17.42 -14.96 20.16
N GLY A 701 -17.51 -13.89 20.95
CA GLY A 701 -18.73 -13.49 21.66
C GLY A 701 -19.89 -13.16 20.72
N PHE A 702 -19.61 -12.50 19.59
CA PHE A 702 -20.63 -12.21 18.58
C PHE A 702 -21.11 -13.48 17.85
N LEU A 703 -20.21 -14.40 17.51
CA LEU A 703 -20.58 -15.69 16.93
C LEU A 703 -21.42 -16.52 17.90
N LEU A 704 -21.02 -16.58 19.17
CA LEU A 704 -21.79 -17.24 20.23
C LEU A 704 -23.18 -16.61 20.39
N PHE A 705 -23.28 -15.28 20.33
CA PHE A 705 -24.56 -14.57 20.30
C PHE A 705 -25.41 -14.98 19.09
N LEU A 706 -24.82 -15.10 17.90
CA LEU A 706 -25.55 -15.54 16.70
C LEU A 706 -26.01 -17.01 16.77
N LEU A 707 -25.31 -17.87 17.52
CA LEU A 707 -25.63 -19.29 17.70
C LEU A 707 -26.68 -19.52 18.80
N LEU A 708 -26.43 -19.02 20.02
CA LEU A 708 -27.29 -19.28 21.19
C LEU A 708 -28.67 -18.62 21.05
N PHE A 709 -28.75 -17.46 20.39
CA PHE A 709 -29.99 -16.70 20.27
C PHE A 709 -30.82 -17.08 19.02
N GLN A 710 -30.66 -18.29 18.49
CA GLN A 710 -31.53 -18.85 17.43
C GLN A 710 -32.78 -19.55 17.99
N THR A 711 -32.83 -19.87 19.29
CA THR A 711 -33.98 -20.47 20.00
C THR A 711 -35.14 -19.48 20.17
N ALA A 712 -36.34 -19.91 20.57
CA ALA A 712 -37.48 -19.00 20.78
C ALA A 712 -37.22 -17.94 21.87
N PHE A 713 -36.66 -18.36 23.01
CA PHE A 713 -36.18 -17.46 24.06
C PHE A 713 -35.02 -16.58 23.55
N GLY A 714 -34.12 -17.19 22.76
CA GLY A 714 -33.06 -16.50 22.04
C GLY A 714 -33.57 -15.37 21.14
N LYS A 715 -34.62 -15.62 20.34
CA LYS A 715 -35.27 -14.64 19.47
C LYS A 715 -35.91 -13.50 20.27
N TRP A 716 -36.48 -13.79 21.44
CA TRP A 716 -37.04 -12.78 22.33
C TRP A 716 -35.97 -11.88 22.95
N VAL A 717 -34.93 -12.46 23.57
CA VAL A 717 -33.80 -11.69 24.14
C VAL A 717 -33.06 -10.92 23.04
N ARG A 718 -32.83 -11.54 21.88
CA ARG A 718 -32.28 -10.87 20.69
C ARG A 718 -33.16 -9.70 20.24
N GLY A 719 -34.48 -9.88 20.23
CA GLY A 719 -35.42 -8.81 19.89
C GLY A 719 -35.41 -7.65 20.89
N MET A 720 -35.18 -7.93 22.17
CA MET A 720 -35.01 -6.92 23.21
C MET A 720 -33.66 -6.21 23.10
N ALA A 721 -32.56 -6.97 23.02
CA ALA A 721 -31.20 -6.46 22.87
C ALA A 721 -31.05 -5.63 21.60
N LEU A 722 -31.55 -6.09 20.45
CA LEU A 722 -31.54 -5.32 19.19
C LEU A 722 -32.39 -4.06 19.29
N ARG A 723 -33.50 -4.06 20.03
CA ARG A 723 -34.31 -2.85 20.25
C ARG A 723 -33.55 -1.82 21.08
N VAL A 724 -32.97 -2.23 22.20
CA VAL A 724 -32.14 -1.36 23.07
C VAL A 724 -30.91 -0.86 22.31
N TYR A 725 -30.16 -1.76 21.70
CA TYR A 725 -29.01 -1.47 20.85
C TYR A 725 -29.36 -0.48 19.73
N SER A 726 -30.47 -0.71 19.02
CA SER A 726 -30.90 0.19 17.95
C SER A 726 -31.36 1.56 18.44
N ARG A 727 -31.99 1.67 19.62
CA ARG A 727 -32.42 2.98 20.16
C ARG A 727 -31.23 3.85 20.56
N TRP A 728 -30.25 3.28 21.27
CA TRP A 728 -29.05 4.00 21.68
C TRP A 728 -28.17 4.37 20.49
N LEU A 729 -27.96 3.46 19.55
CA LEU A 729 -27.15 3.75 18.36
C LEU A 729 -27.82 4.73 17.41
N LEU A 730 -29.15 4.68 17.22
CA LEU A 730 -29.84 5.68 16.39
C LEU A 730 -29.70 7.08 17.01
N ALA A 731 -29.88 7.19 18.34
CA ALA A 731 -29.72 8.45 19.08
C ALA A 731 -28.28 9.00 19.00
N LEU A 732 -27.28 8.12 18.97
CA LEU A 732 -25.86 8.50 18.85
C LEU A 732 -25.41 8.69 17.39
N SER A 733 -26.07 8.05 16.41
CA SER A 733 -25.56 7.98 15.04
C SER A 733 -25.62 9.30 14.28
N PHE A 734 -26.60 10.16 14.55
CA PHE A 734 -26.65 11.48 13.92
C PHE A 734 -25.51 12.40 14.41
N PRO A 735 -25.32 12.62 15.73
CA PRO A 735 -24.21 13.43 16.21
C PRO A 735 -22.84 12.78 15.91
N VAL A 736 -22.72 11.45 15.93
CA VAL A 736 -21.48 10.76 15.58
C VAL A 736 -21.18 10.84 14.09
N ALA A 737 -22.16 10.64 13.20
CA ALA A 737 -21.95 10.79 11.77
C ALA A 737 -21.67 12.25 11.38
N ALA A 738 -22.36 13.21 11.99
CA ALA A 738 -22.07 14.63 11.82
C ALA A 738 -20.67 14.97 12.34
N LEU A 739 -20.28 14.48 13.51
CA LEU A 739 -18.93 14.66 14.05
C LEU A 739 -17.87 14.02 13.17
N ILE A 740 -18.08 12.80 12.66
CA ILE A 740 -17.15 12.13 11.74
C ILE A 740 -17.05 12.93 10.44
N LEU A 741 -18.15 13.41 9.86
CA LEU A 741 -18.12 14.25 8.66
C LEU A 741 -17.47 15.61 8.92
N ILE A 742 -17.68 16.21 10.09
CA ILE A 742 -17.02 17.46 10.51
C ILE A 742 -15.53 17.21 10.71
N VAL A 743 -15.12 16.11 11.33
CA VAL A 743 -13.71 15.74 11.56
C VAL A 743 -13.03 15.40 10.24
N ILE A 744 -13.66 14.59 9.38
CA ILE A 744 -13.18 14.30 8.03
C ILE A 744 -13.10 15.59 7.20
N GLY A 745 -14.15 16.43 7.22
CA GLY A 745 -14.17 17.70 6.51
C GLY A 745 -13.14 18.69 7.05
N TYR A 746 -13.00 18.79 8.37
CA TYR A 746 -12.01 19.62 9.06
C TYR A 746 -10.60 19.17 8.71
N HIS A 747 -10.29 17.87 8.82
CA HIS A 747 -9.00 17.33 8.41
C HIS A 747 -8.78 17.51 6.91
N ALA A 748 -9.79 17.29 6.07
CA ALA A 748 -9.65 17.45 4.63
C ALA A 748 -9.40 18.90 4.19
N VAL A 749 -9.92 19.88 4.93
CA VAL A 749 -9.67 21.31 4.70
C VAL A 749 -8.34 21.76 5.32
N ARG A 750 -7.95 21.19 6.46
CA ARG A 750 -6.74 21.57 7.22
C ARG A 750 -5.46 20.88 6.75
N MET A 751 -5.55 19.70 6.14
CA MET A 751 -4.38 18.99 5.62
C MET A 751 -3.85 19.77 4.41
N PRO A 752 -2.60 20.26 4.44
CA PRO A 752 -2.00 20.87 3.27
C PRO A 752 -1.91 19.84 2.14
N PRO A 753 -1.97 20.26 0.86
CA PRO A 753 -1.73 19.35 -0.26
C PRO A 753 -0.40 18.64 -0.08
N SER A 754 -0.30 17.39 -0.56
CA SER A 754 0.96 16.66 -0.60
C SER A 754 2.13 17.56 -1.08
N PRO A 755 3.31 17.52 -0.43
CA PRO A 755 4.46 18.32 -0.80
C PRO A 755 4.83 18.21 -2.29
N MET A 756 4.64 17.03 -2.88
CA MET A 756 4.85 16.77 -4.31
C MET A 756 3.93 17.64 -5.20
N VAL A 757 2.64 17.73 -4.87
CA VAL A 757 1.67 18.55 -5.61
C VAL A 757 2.04 20.02 -5.50
N THR A 758 2.41 20.47 -4.31
CA THR A 758 2.87 21.85 -4.08
C THR A 758 4.13 22.14 -4.88
N TYR A 759 5.11 21.24 -4.86
CA TYR A 759 6.36 21.36 -5.60
C TYR A 759 6.13 21.49 -7.11
N GLN A 760 5.31 20.62 -7.70
CA GLN A 760 4.99 20.68 -9.13
C GLN A 760 4.34 22.02 -9.52
N ARG A 761 3.39 22.52 -8.71
CA ARG A 761 2.78 23.84 -8.95
C ARG A 761 3.82 24.96 -8.88
N MET A 762 4.81 24.85 -7.99
CA MET A 762 5.87 25.87 -7.88
C MET A 762 6.87 25.79 -9.03
N LEU A 763 7.11 24.60 -9.59
CA LEU A 763 7.86 24.46 -10.85
C LEU A 763 7.16 25.17 -12.01
N ASP A 764 5.83 25.11 -12.09
CA ASP A 764 5.07 25.86 -13.10
C ASP A 764 5.27 27.39 -12.92
N ARG A 765 5.20 27.90 -11.68
CA ARG A 765 5.47 29.32 -11.38
C ARG A 765 6.92 29.73 -11.66
N TYR A 766 7.87 28.84 -11.37
CA TYR A 766 9.26 29.02 -11.70
C TYR A 766 9.48 29.11 -13.23
N ALA A 767 8.81 28.24 -14.01
CA ALA A 767 8.85 28.28 -15.47
C ALA A 767 8.20 29.55 -16.06
N GLU A 768 7.16 30.08 -15.40
CA GLU A 768 6.55 31.39 -15.69
C GLU A 768 7.44 32.59 -15.29
N LYS A 769 8.65 32.36 -14.75
CA LYS A 769 9.59 33.36 -14.21
C LYS A 769 9.05 34.15 -13.02
N ARG A 770 8.03 33.63 -12.32
CA ARG A 770 7.48 34.20 -11.08
C ARG A 770 8.26 33.68 -9.87
N TYR A 771 9.53 34.08 -9.79
CA TYR A 771 10.47 33.55 -8.80
C TYR A 771 10.12 33.91 -7.35
N ASP A 772 9.46 35.04 -7.12
CA ASP A 772 8.92 35.45 -5.83
C ASP A 772 7.91 34.44 -5.26
N VAL A 773 6.90 34.09 -6.07
CA VAL A 773 5.86 33.13 -5.70
C VAL A 773 6.42 31.71 -5.61
N ALA A 774 7.27 31.32 -6.56
CA ALA A 774 7.91 30.01 -6.54
C ALA A 774 8.77 29.84 -5.27
N ARG A 775 9.55 30.86 -4.91
CA ARG A 775 10.39 30.89 -3.70
C ARG A 775 9.57 30.76 -2.42
N GLU A 776 8.44 31.45 -2.29
CA GLU A 776 7.54 31.31 -1.14
C GLU A 776 7.01 29.87 -1.01
N GLY A 777 6.57 29.28 -2.11
CA GLY A 777 6.05 27.90 -2.10
C GLY A 777 7.13 26.85 -1.85
N PHE A 778 8.34 27.02 -2.38
CA PHE A 778 9.48 26.15 -2.04
C PHE A 778 9.83 26.28 -0.56
N TRP A 779 9.88 27.49 -0.02
CA TRP A 779 10.14 27.73 1.40
C TRP A 779 9.11 27.04 2.30
N ARG A 780 7.83 27.07 1.91
CA ARG A 780 6.77 26.37 2.62
C ARG A 780 7.00 24.85 2.71
N ILE A 781 7.50 24.23 1.64
CA ILE A 781 7.87 22.79 1.67
C ILE A 781 9.00 22.58 2.69
N LEU A 782 10.00 23.45 2.70
CA LEU A 782 11.15 23.36 3.61
C LEU A 782 10.80 23.55 5.09
N THR A 783 9.67 24.17 5.40
CA THR A 783 9.21 24.40 6.78
C THR A 783 8.15 23.40 7.22
N GLU A 784 7.21 23.04 6.34
CA GLU A 784 6.09 22.15 6.66
C GLU A 784 6.41 20.66 6.43
N ALA A 785 7.30 20.34 5.48
CA ALA A 785 7.63 18.97 5.09
C ALA A 785 9.14 18.81 4.76
N PRO A 786 10.04 19.13 5.72
CA PRO A 786 11.49 19.16 5.49
C PRO A 786 12.10 17.78 5.18
N ASP A 787 11.42 16.69 5.53
CA ASP A 787 11.90 15.34 5.23
C ASP A 787 11.30 14.77 3.95
N SER A 788 10.42 15.47 3.24
CA SER A 788 9.75 14.90 2.05
C SER A 788 10.70 14.61 0.89
N LEU A 789 10.29 13.72 -0.03
CA LEU A 789 11.03 13.34 -1.23
C LEU A 789 11.44 14.54 -2.12
N VAL A 790 10.72 15.66 -2.03
CA VAL A 790 10.97 16.87 -2.82
C VAL A 790 11.64 17.98 -2.02
N ALA A 791 11.93 17.78 -0.73
CA ALA A 791 12.42 18.84 0.15
C ALA A 791 13.81 19.35 -0.27
N ASP A 792 14.72 18.44 -0.61
CA ASP A 792 16.06 18.78 -1.08
C ASP A 792 16.03 19.48 -2.46
N GLN A 793 15.17 19.01 -3.36
CA GLN A 793 14.95 19.66 -4.65
C GLN A 793 14.30 21.03 -4.50
N ALA A 794 13.36 21.19 -3.56
CA ALA A 794 12.78 22.49 -3.24
C ALA A 794 13.82 23.43 -2.64
N ALA A 795 14.75 22.94 -1.81
CA ALA A 795 15.87 23.74 -1.31
C ALA A 795 16.77 24.24 -2.44
N TYR A 796 17.03 23.39 -3.42
CA TYR A 796 17.82 23.74 -4.59
C TYR A 796 17.10 24.79 -5.45
N HIS A 797 15.83 24.58 -5.77
CA HIS A 797 15.05 25.52 -6.58
C HIS A 797 14.80 26.85 -5.85
N TYR A 798 14.67 26.84 -4.52
CA TYR A 798 14.64 28.04 -3.68
C TYR A 798 15.92 28.87 -3.88
N GLY A 799 17.09 28.24 -3.90
CA GLY A 799 18.36 28.89 -4.21
C GLY A 799 18.46 29.36 -5.66
N LEU A 800 17.99 28.55 -6.62
CA LEU A 800 17.99 28.91 -8.05
C LEU A 800 17.13 30.13 -8.37
N CYS A 801 16.05 30.38 -7.63
CA CYS A 801 15.26 31.60 -7.79
C CYS A 801 16.13 32.86 -7.62
N PHE A 802 16.99 32.89 -6.58
CA PHE A 802 17.95 33.99 -6.40
C PHE A 802 19.02 34.01 -7.50
N PHE A 803 19.50 32.83 -7.92
CA PHE A 803 20.53 32.74 -8.96
C PHE A 803 20.05 33.32 -10.28
N LEU A 804 18.79 33.07 -10.67
CA LEU A 804 18.18 33.61 -11.89
C LEU A 804 17.84 35.09 -11.79
N GLU A 805 17.70 35.63 -10.57
CA GLU A 805 17.58 37.06 -10.31
C GLU A 805 18.96 37.77 -10.23
N ASN A 806 20.06 37.02 -10.40
CA ASN A 806 21.45 37.46 -10.19
C ASN A 806 21.76 37.93 -8.75
N ASP A 807 20.98 37.47 -7.76
CA ASP A 807 21.24 37.72 -6.34
C ASP A 807 22.23 36.67 -5.81
N TRP A 808 23.51 36.89 -6.12
CA TRP A 808 24.60 35.98 -5.77
C TRP A 808 24.75 35.76 -4.25
N PRO A 809 24.68 36.80 -3.38
CA PRO A 809 24.76 36.59 -1.94
C PRO A 809 23.66 35.69 -1.38
N ASN A 810 22.41 35.88 -1.80
CA ASN A 810 21.32 35.02 -1.34
C ASN A 810 21.36 33.63 -1.98
N THR A 811 21.85 33.50 -3.21
CA THR A 811 22.15 32.19 -3.81
C THR A 811 23.13 31.41 -2.96
N ILE A 812 24.28 31.99 -2.62
CA ILE A 812 25.31 31.33 -1.80
C ILE A 812 24.73 30.93 -0.44
N ARG A 813 23.94 31.80 0.19
CA ARG A 813 23.28 31.52 1.47
C ARG A 813 22.32 30.35 1.39
N ALA A 814 21.46 30.33 0.37
CA ALA A 814 20.48 29.28 0.14
C ALA A 814 21.16 27.93 -0.19
N MET A 815 22.16 27.94 -1.07
CA MET A 815 22.91 26.74 -1.44
C MET A 815 23.70 26.19 -0.24
N ARG A 816 24.34 27.04 0.57
CA ARG A 816 25.01 26.60 1.82
C ARG A 816 24.03 25.98 2.81
N ARG A 817 22.81 26.51 2.93
CA ARG A 817 21.76 25.88 3.74
C ARG A 817 21.39 24.51 3.21
N LEU A 818 21.30 24.32 1.88
CA LEU A 818 21.11 22.99 1.29
C LEU A 818 22.24 22.05 1.70
N LEU A 819 23.50 22.49 1.59
CA LEU A 819 24.66 21.69 1.98
C LEU A 819 24.66 21.32 3.48
N GLN A 820 24.11 22.17 4.34
CA GLN A 820 24.01 21.92 5.78
C GLN A 820 22.84 20.98 6.13
N VAL A 821 21.66 21.22 5.57
CA VAL A 821 20.41 20.51 5.95
C VAL A 821 20.20 19.20 5.16
N TYR A 822 20.72 19.16 3.93
CA TYR A 822 20.64 18.01 3.02
C TYR A 822 22.03 17.63 2.47
N PRO A 823 23.02 17.36 3.34
CA PRO A 823 24.40 17.04 2.93
C PRO A 823 24.50 15.74 2.10
N ASP A 824 23.45 14.93 2.17
CA ASP A 824 23.20 13.64 1.53
C ASP A 824 22.52 13.76 0.15
N SER A 825 21.96 14.93 -0.19
CA SER A 825 21.14 15.11 -1.39
C SER A 825 21.92 14.89 -2.70
N VAL A 826 21.20 14.38 -3.70
CA VAL A 826 21.65 14.33 -5.10
C VAL A 826 21.87 15.72 -5.72
N LYS A 827 21.38 16.80 -5.09
CA LYS A 827 21.55 18.19 -5.50
C LYS A 827 22.77 18.89 -4.91
N VAL A 828 23.54 18.20 -4.07
CA VAL A 828 24.78 18.74 -3.52
C VAL A 828 25.78 19.14 -4.62
N PRO A 829 26.07 18.31 -5.65
CA PRO A 829 27.00 18.72 -6.71
C PRO A 829 26.54 19.97 -7.46
N GLU A 830 25.25 20.09 -7.78
CA GLU A 830 24.67 21.29 -8.38
C GLU A 830 24.85 22.52 -7.47
N ALA A 831 24.62 22.39 -6.16
CA ALA A 831 24.80 23.47 -5.21
C ALA A 831 26.27 23.95 -5.16
N TYR A 832 27.24 23.03 -5.18
CA TYR A 832 28.68 23.36 -5.29
C TYR A 832 28.95 24.20 -6.55
N TYR A 833 28.43 23.77 -7.70
CA TYR A 833 28.61 24.47 -8.97
C TYR A 833 28.01 25.88 -8.92
N HIS A 834 26.77 26.03 -8.42
CA HIS A 834 26.12 27.33 -8.36
C HIS A 834 26.75 28.28 -7.34
N ILE A 835 27.34 27.78 -6.25
CA ILE A 835 28.16 28.60 -5.35
C ILE A 835 29.41 29.09 -6.09
N GLY A 836 30.11 28.20 -6.80
CA GLY A 836 31.29 28.54 -7.60
C GLY A 836 30.99 29.64 -8.63
N VAL A 837 29.90 29.50 -9.40
CA VAL A 837 29.47 30.50 -10.37
C VAL A 837 29.13 31.83 -9.69
N SER A 838 28.40 31.78 -8.57
CA SER A 838 28.04 32.99 -7.82
C SER A 838 29.28 33.73 -7.29
N CYS A 839 30.28 33.01 -6.77
CA CYS A 839 31.57 33.58 -6.36
C CYS A 839 32.30 34.23 -7.54
N GLN A 840 32.33 33.56 -8.70
CA GLN A 840 32.95 34.08 -9.91
C GLN A 840 32.29 35.39 -10.38
N GLN A 841 30.96 35.45 -10.38
CA GLN A 841 30.20 36.67 -10.72
C GLN A 841 30.41 37.81 -9.72
N MET A 842 30.75 37.50 -8.48
CA MET A 842 31.14 38.47 -7.45
C MET A 842 32.63 38.86 -7.50
N GLY A 843 33.41 38.38 -8.48
CA GLY A 843 34.85 38.63 -8.60
C GLY A 843 35.73 37.84 -7.63
N ARG A 844 35.16 36.89 -6.87
CA ARG A 844 35.85 36.04 -5.89
C ARG A 844 36.42 34.80 -6.57
N ARG A 845 37.43 34.98 -7.42
CA ARG A 845 37.98 33.94 -8.30
C ARG A 845 38.58 32.74 -7.55
N GLU A 846 39.32 32.98 -6.47
CA GLU A 846 39.91 31.89 -5.66
C GLU A 846 38.86 31.04 -4.97
N ASP A 847 37.81 31.67 -4.41
CA ASP A 847 36.68 30.94 -3.85
C ASP A 847 36.00 30.09 -4.93
N ALA A 848 35.75 30.66 -6.13
CA ALA A 848 35.13 29.93 -7.23
C ALA A 848 35.96 28.71 -7.66
N ARG A 849 37.29 28.87 -7.81
CA ARG A 849 38.23 27.79 -8.12
C ARG A 849 38.11 26.66 -7.09
N HIS A 850 38.16 26.98 -5.81
CA HIS A 850 38.04 26.02 -4.73
C HIS A 850 36.73 25.20 -4.81
N TRP A 851 35.59 25.86 -5.03
CA TRP A 851 34.29 25.15 -5.15
C TRP A 851 34.23 24.19 -6.35
N TYR A 852 34.83 24.55 -7.49
CA TYR A 852 34.85 23.67 -8.67
C TYR A 852 35.82 22.50 -8.50
N GLU A 853 37.00 22.72 -7.91
CA GLU A 853 37.97 21.65 -7.61
C GLU A 853 37.37 20.65 -6.61
N ASP A 854 36.75 21.15 -5.54
CA ASP A 854 36.05 20.32 -4.55
C ASP A 854 34.91 19.52 -5.17
N LEU A 855 34.13 20.12 -6.07
CA LEU A 855 33.06 19.43 -6.78
C LEU A 855 33.60 18.21 -7.52
N LEU A 856 34.66 18.40 -8.31
CA LEU A 856 35.26 17.35 -9.13
C LEU A 856 35.95 16.27 -8.28
N ALA A 857 36.55 16.65 -7.16
CA ALA A 857 37.20 15.72 -6.24
C ALA A 857 36.19 14.89 -5.43
N ARG A 858 35.16 15.52 -4.88
CA ARG A 858 34.21 14.89 -3.96
C ARG A 858 33.07 14.15 -4.66
N PHE A 859 32.69 14.58 -5.86
CA PHE A 859 31.54 14.03 -6.59
C PHE A 859 31.93 13.51 -7.99
N PRO A 860 32.78 12.47 -8.07
CA PRO A 860 33.19 11.90 -9.35
C PRO A 860 32.01 11.33 -10.14
N ASP A 861 30.90 10.98 -9.48
CA ASP A 861 29.67 10.45 -10.08
C ASP A 861 28.62 11.53 -10.39
N ALA A 862 28.92 12.81 -10.17
CA ALA A 862 28.00 13.89 -10.53
C ALA A 862 27.62 13.86 -12.02
N PRO A 863 26.41 14.32 -12.39
CA PRO A 863 25.96 14.41 -13.76
C PRO A 863 27.06 14.94 -14.70
N PRO A 864 27.35 14.27 -15.85
CA PRO A 864 28.48 14.63 -16.71
C PRO A 864 28.54 16.09 -17.12
N TRP A 865 27.38 16.72 -17.33
CA TRP A 865 27.28 18.14 -17.69
C TRP A 865 27.81 19.08 -16.59
N ILE A 866 27.56 18.77 -15.31
CA ILE A 866 28.04 19.60 -14.18
C ILE A 866 29.56 19.53 -14.11
N ARG A 867 30.11 18.31 -14.21
CA ARG A 867 31.56 18.10 -14.17
C ARG A 867 32.25 18.81 -15.33
N GLN A 868 31.70 18.70 -16.54
CA GLN A 868 32.20 19.40 -17.71
C GLN A 868 32.18 20.92 -17.52
N TYR A 869 31.06 21.48 -17.06
CA TYR A 869 30.97 22.92 -16.81
C TYR A 869 31.92 23.39 -15.71
N ALA A 870 32.08 22.64 -14.62
CA ALA A 870 33.05 22.98 -13.58
C ALA A 870 34.49 23.02 -14.15
N GLN A 871 34.87 22.05 -14.98
CA GLN A 871 36.17 22.03 -15.66
C GLN A 871 36.36 23.21 -16.61
N ASP A 872 35.32 23.57 -17.37
CA ASP A 872 35.39 24.69 -18.30
C ASP A 872 35.50 26.03 -17.56
N ARG A 873 34.78 26.20 -16.44
CA ARG A 873 34.94 27.37 -15.55
C ARG A 873 36.33 27.45 -14.92
N LEU A 874 36.93 26.32 -14.54
CA LEU A 874 38.31 26.29 -14.05
C LEU A 874 39.31 26.77 -15.11
N LYS A 875 39.13 26.37 -16.38
CA LYS A 875 39.96 26.85 -17.49
C LYS A 875 39.80 28.36 -17.70
N GLU A 876 38.57 28.88 -17.63
CA GLU A 876 38.31 30.32 -17.74
C GLU A 876 39.01 31.11 -16.63
N ILE A 877 38.97 30.63 -15.38
CA ILE A 877 39.63 31.26 -14.25
C ILE A 877 41.17 31.20 -14.39
N GLY A 878 41.71 30.13 -14.95
CA GLY A 878 43.15 29.97 -15.18
C GLY A 878 43.73 30.80 -16.33
N ASN A 879 42.89 31.24 -17.28
CA ASN A 879 43.30 31.92 -18.51
C ASN A 879 43.19 33.45 -18.47
N GLY A 880 42.76 34.09 -17.36
CA GLY A 880 42.52 35.54 -17.34
C GLY A 880 42.64 36.22 -16.00
#